data_AF-A0A9D2AVM3-F1
#
_entry.id   AF-A0A9D2AVM3-F1
#
_cell.length_a   1.000
_cell.length_b   1.000
_cell.length_c   1.000
_cell.angle_alpha   90.00
_cell.angle_beta   90.00
_cell.angle_gamma   90.00
#
_symmetry.space_group_name_H-M   'P 1'
#
loop_
_entity.id
_entity.type
_entity.pdbx_description
1 polymer ?
#
loop_
_entity_poly.entity_id
_entity_poly.type
_entity_poly.pdbx_seq_one_letter_code
_entity_poly.pdbx_strand_id
1 'polypeptide(L)'
;MKKKIIKLVSVLLAVAFSLGLMAGCELVATDNRKDMEQVIAEVNVGSDAEALSAAFETMGASVSGEVSSSVDDILSTDEIYKRDLIAYFITYGYSYVSAGYSYADTFELLLDALADRKMVSQFATLYYLSEGEVVVDRDNIGSSAGYTEVAGTDGLRMNKEVSLSGYLSAISAEDPTEAANAGFEYLLTEEEINYAEYIVRMSINQTIDSYEESIISSQTEDETTDSSSDRTTPTGANSMTETYYPSRTENGQKVIDYDVYTGFNSVTECGEYEPLEGSTVYTRTWAYARFINSLRSNYLIEEDERDVTDVHTLSYYAVERRTQLEQQLISKFSATLSLNMTDAMQEEALEYAYDTELRQQQVTSQSDFVSTMDDVSDTSFILYSPENRTYGFVYNILLPFSADQNLVLDEVSTRYGEGTKEYLAARQSDKELFYSIEATDQRSSWFNGATDYSFSAEEEDYSDYYTAGGSDHLFFRDSYITSGEGIDRYAGMYPYNGKVEEREDGTYRLTANKLRIDDFIDEMESYIGFVVGSDAASGGYYAGNGRWDAASGDAYYNVTPADFLDEDNAIDYSASVYYKGSVAGVANVPASDYLTKDSVSYKALSAFNELMFAYTTDTACLNTYFGYSIDSIETATSYVAEFEYAAQDIITNGGAGSYAVVATDYGWHIIYVSFVYTGGTTYDGGFDYALRTQEGTFSYYYYQAKKGEVVSDYVSDRQSELLTMLETEGAVVKHEDRYADLLALASAQG
;
A
#
# COMPACT_ATOMS: atom_id res chain seq x y z
N MET A 1 -5.71 3.06 9.13
CA MET A 1 -6.88 2.18 8.83
C MET A 1 -8.14 2.91 8.35
N LYS A 2 -8.37 4.20 8.68
CA LYS A 2 -9.54 4.97 8.17
C LYS A 2 -9.34 5.64 6.79
N LYS A 3 -8.10 6.01 6.42
CA LYS A 3 -7.76 6.54 5.08
C LYS A 3 -8.07 5.57 3.93
N LYS A 4 -8.20 4.27 4.22
CA LYS A 4 -8.46 3.23 3.23
C LYS A 4 -9.93 3.08 2.88
N ILE A 5 -10.89 3.40 3.76
CA ILE A 5 -12.30 3.03 3.54
C ILE A 5 -12.99 3.90 2.48
N ILE A 6 -12.63 5.19 2.36
CA ILE A 6 -13.31 6.12 1.44
C ILE A 6 -12.69 6.07 0.03
N LYS A 7 -11.37 5.89 -0.09
CA LYS A 7 -10.74 5.56 -1.39
C LYS A 7 -11.02 4.10 -1.82
N LEU A 8 -11.20 3.16 -0.89
CA LEU A 8 -11.61 1.79 -1.24
C LEU A 8 -12.97 1.78 -1.93
N VAL A 9 -13.93 2.61 -1.54
CA VAL A 9 -15.24 2.60 -2.21
C VAL A 9 -15.10 3.04 -3.67
N SER A 10 -14.22 4.00 -4.00
CA SER A 10 -14.01 4.47 -5.37
C SER A 10 -13.07 3.58 -6.22
N VAL A 11 -12.07 2.94 -5.61
CA VAL A 11 -11.08 2.08 -6.31
C VAL A 11 -11.50 0.60 -6.33
N LEU A 12 -12.24 0.07 -5.34
CA LEU A 12 -12.92 -1.23 -5.49
C LEU A 12 -13.99 -1.17 -6.59
N LEU A 13 -14.49 0.03 -6.91
CA LEU A 13 -15.48 0.25 -7.95
C LEU A 13 -14.95 -0.02 -9.37
N ALA A 14 -13.62 0.03 -9.55
CA ALA A 14 -12.94 -0.23 -10.81
C ALA A 14 -12.79 -1.73 -11.12
N VAL A 15 -12.58 -2.57 -10.11
CA VAL A 15 -12.34 -4.02 -10.29
C VAL A 15 -13.64 -4.82 -10.38
N ALA A 16 -14.73 -4.34 -9.80
CA ALA A 16 -15.82 -5.23 -9.43
C ALA A 16 -16.70 -5.73 -10.59
N PHE A 17 -16.57 -5.24 -11.83
CA PHE A 17 -17.31 -5.84 -12.94
C PHE A 17 -16.93 -7.30 -13.26
N SER A 18 -15.91 -7.88 -12.61
CA SER A 18 -15.36 -9.19 -12.96
C SER A 18 -15.72 -10.39 -12.07
N LEU A 19 -16.31 -10.20 -10.89
CA LEU A 19 -16.48 -11.27 -9.91
C LEU A 19 -17.93 -11.62 -9.61
N GLY A 20 -18.65 -12.05 -10.65
CA GLY A 20 -19.97 -12.66 -10.53
C GLY A 20 -20.00 -14.08 -11.08
N LEU A 21 -20.13 -15.08 -10.21
CA LEU A 21 -20.66 -16.39 -10.58
C LEU A 21 -22.10 -16.17 -11.10
N MET A 22 -22.23 -15.94 -12.40
CA MET A 22 -23.50 -15.76 -13.11
C MET A 22 -24.23 -17.12 -13.22
N ALA A 23 -24.65 -17.67 -12.08
CA ALA A 23 -25.52 -18.83 -12.00
C ALA A 23 -26.97 -18.36 -11.92
N GLY A 24 -27.72 -18.59 -13.00
CA GLY A 24 -29.01 -17.98 -13.26
C GLY A 24 -30.10 -18.18 -12.21
N CYS A 25 -30.86 -17.12 -11.96
CA CYS A 25 -32.21 -17.17 -11.43
C CYS A 25 -33.20 -16.77 -12.53
N GLU A 26 -34.01 -17.74 -12.95
CA GLU A 26 -35.11 -17.55 -13.89
C GLU A 26 -36.25 -16.80 -13.17
N LEU A 27 -36.28 -15.47 -13.25
CA LEU A 27 -37.39 -14.65 -12.72
C LEU A 27 -38.44 -14.42 -13.82
N VAL A 28 -39.60 -15.07 -13.63
CA VAL A 28 -40.93 -14.96 -14.27
C VAL A 28 -41.06 -14.33 -15.68
N ALA A 29 -41.68 -15.11 -16.57
CA ALA A 29 -41.89 -14.85 -17.99
C ALA A 29 -42.78 -13.64 -18.37
N THR A 30 -42.16 -12.65 -19.01
CA THR A 30 -42.67 -11.85 -20.16
C THR A 30 -41.49 -11.12 -20.79
N ASP A 31 -41.25 -11.29 -22.11
CA ASP A 31 -40.18 -10.65 -22.92
C ASP A 31 -39.03 -10.02 -22.10
N ASN A 32 -38.23 -10.88 -21.45
CA ASN A 32 -37.22 -10.47 -20.45
C ASN A 32 -36.23 -9.42 -20.99
N ARG A 33 -35.98 -9.39 -22.30
CA ARG A 33 -35.19 -8.35 -22.95
C ARG A 33 -35.81 -6.96 -22.78
N LYS A 34 -37.09 -6.82 -23.14
CA LYS A 34 -37.80 -5.54 -23.00
C LYS A 34 -37.95 -5.08 -21.57
N ASP A 35 -37.89 -6.00 -20.62
CA ASP A 35 -37.91 -5.68 -19.20
C ASP A 35 -36.56 -5.13 -18.73
N MET A 36 -35.46 -5.73 -19.18
CA MET A 36 -34.08 -5.31 -18.85
C MET A 36 -33.66 -4.01 -19.53
N GLU A 37 -34.22 -3.71 -20.71
CA GLU A 37 -34.04 -2.45 -21.45
C GLU A 37 -34.88 -1.28 -20.89
N GLN A 38 -35.66 -1.49 -19.83
CA GLN A 38 -36.43 -0.39 -19.23
C GLN A 38 -35.49 0.62 -18.56
N VAL A 39 -35.66 1.90 -18.91
CA VAL A 39 -35.08 3.02 -18.17
C VAL A 39 -35.76 3.06 -16.80
N ILE A 40 -35.02 2.86 -15.72
CA ILE A 40 -35.53 2.84 -14.35
C ILE A 40 -35.26 4.14 -13.60
N ALA A 41 -34.32 4.95 -14.07
CA ALA A 41 -34.13 6.32 -13.61
C ALA A 41 -33.54 7.19 -14.74
N GLU A 42 -33.83 8.49 -14.68
CA GLU A 42 -33.31 9.52 -15.58
C GLU A 42 -32.63 10.61 -14.74
N VAL A 43 -31.43 11.06 -15.16
CA VAL A 43 -30.65 12.08 -14.46
C VAL A 43 -30.27 13.23 -15.41
N ASN A 44 -30.63 14.45 -15.04
CA ASN A 44 -30.23 15.67 -15.73
C ASN A 44 -30.16 16.84 -14.75
N VAL A 45 -28.96 17.18 -14.25
CA VAL A 45 -28.80 18.27 -13.27
C VAL A 45 -29.06 19.66 -13.87
N GLY A 46 -29.09 19.78 -15.21
CA GLY A 46 -29.38 21.01 -15.93
C GLY A 46 -30.86 21.37 -15.99
N SER A 47 -31.76 20.44 -15.70
CA SER A 47 -33.21 20.67 -15.76
C SER A 47 -33.73 21.58 -14.65
N ASP A 48 -32.96 21.72 -13.56
CA ASP A 48 -33.26 22.56 -12.40
C ASP A 48 -32.15 23.61 -12.19
N ALA A 49 -32.26 24.72 -12.91
CA ALA A 49 -31.27 25.79 -12.87
C ALA A 49 -31.13 26.45 -11.47
N GLU A 50 -32.18 26.42 -10.64
CA GLU A 50 -32.14 27.00 -9.28
C GLU A 50 -31.32 26.09 -8.35
N ALA A 51 -31.60 24.78 -8.37
CA ALA A 51 -30.82 23.78 -7.65
C ALA A 51 -29.36 23.76 -8.08
N LEU A 52 -29.11 23.80 -9.40
CA LEU A 52 -27.76 23.85 -9.97
C LEU A 52 -26.99 25.09 -9.49
N SER A 53 -27.61 26.28 -9.54
CA SER A 53 -26.98 27.50 -9.07
C SER A 53 -26.66 27.44 -7.57
N ALA A 54 -27.58 26.91 -6.75
CA ALA A 54 -27.35 26.75 -5.31
C ALA A 54 -26.22 25.77 -4.98
N ALA A 55 -26.10 24.69 -5.76
CA ALA A 55 -25.01 23.73 -5.64
C ALA A 55 -23.65 24.38 -5.94
N PHE A 56 -23.55 25.18 -7.02
CA PHE A 56 -22.34 25.94 -7.34
C PHE A 56 -21.95 26.91 -6.21
N GLU A 57 -22.92 27.68 -5.70
CA GLU A 57 -22.68 28.62 -4.60
C GLU A 57 -22.16 27.91 -3.34
N THR A 58 -22.69 26.73 -3.03
CA THR A 58 -22.25 25.91 -1.88
C THR A 58 -20.81 25.42 -2.04
N MET A 59 -20.39 25.15 -3.28
CA MET A 59 -19.01 24.80 -3.61
C MET A 59 -18.08 26.02 -3.74
N GLY A 60 -18.58 27.23 -3.47
CA GLY A 60 -17.78 28.46 -3.57
C GLY A 60 -17.51 28.93 -4.99
N ALA A 61 -18.27 28.42 -5.98
CA ALA A 61 -18.11 28.71 -7.39
C ALA A 61 -19.38 29.36 -7.98
N SER A 62 -19.33 29.72 -9.26
CA SER A 62 -20.49 30.22 -9.99
C SER A 62 -20.50 29.68 -11.42
N VAL A 63 -21.68 29.31 -11.92
CA VAL A 63 -21.82 28.91 -13.32
C VAL A 63 -21.49 30.11 -14.21
N SER A 64 -20.54 29.94 -15.14
CA SER A 64 -20.18 31.03 -16.04
C SER A 64 -21.35 31.37 -16.98
N GLY A 65 -21.45 32.63 -17.42
CA GLY A 65 -22.58 33.05 -18.27
C GLY A 65 -22.66 32.31 -19.61
N GLU A 66 -21.51 31.90 -20.15
CA GLU A 66 -21.42 31.09 -21.38
C GLU A 66 -21.93 29.66 -21.12
N VAL A 67 -21.48 29.02 -20.04
CA VAL A 67 -21.92 27.66 -19.66
C VAL A 67 -23.41 27.64 -19.32
N SER A 68 -23.88 28.60 -18.52
CA SER A 68 -25.30 28.74 -18.16
C SER A 68 -26.22 28.86 -19.36
N SER A 69 -25.76 29.46 -20.46
CA SER A 69 -26.55 29.64 -21.69
C SER A 69 -26.55 28.41 -22.60
N SER A 70 -25.65 27.45 -22.36
CA SER A 70 -25.42 26.27 -23.19
C SER A 70 -25.54 24.96 -22.38
N VAL A 71 -26.19 24.96 -21.23
CA VAL A 71 -26.40 23.74 -20.41
C VAL A 71 -27.05 22.63 -21.23
N ASP A 72 -28.07 22.95 -22.03
CA ASP A 72 -28.76 21.99 -22.91
C ASP A 72 -27.89 21.47 -24.07
N ASP A 73 -26.81 22.18 -24.41
CA ASP A 73 -25.82 21.75 -25.41
C ASP A 73 -24.70 20.91 -24.77
N ILE A 74 -24.49 21.02 -23.45
CA ILE A 74 -23.43 20.35 -22.70
C ILE A 74 -23.93 19.04 -22.09
N LEU A 75 -25.12 19.06 -21.52
CA LEU A 75 -25.73 17.93 -20.82
C LEU A 75 -26.86 17.32 -21.63
N SER A 76 -26.92 15.98 -21.60
CA SER A 76 -28.07 15.20 -22.01
C SER A 76 -28.67 14.49 -20.81
N THR A 77 -29.94 14.08 -20.91
CA THR A 77 -30.52 13.17 -19.90
C THR A 77 -29.82 11.83 -19.95
N ASP A 78 -29.19 11.46 -18.84
CA ASP A 78 -28.59 10.14 -18.66
C ASP A 78 -29.66 9.15 -18.21
N GLU A 79 -29.79 8.06 -18.97
CA GLU A 79 -30.71 6.97 -18.67
C GLU A 79 -29.98 5.87 -17.88
N ILE A 80 -30.57 5.43 -16.77
CA ILE A 80 -30.14 4.26 -16.00
C ILE A 80 -31.09 3.11 -16.35
N TYR A 81 -30.55 2.03 -16.89
CA TYR A 81 -31.35 0.87 -17.30
C TYR A 81 -31.45 -0.16 -16.19
N LYS A 82 -32.53 -0.94 -16.18
CA LYS A 82 -32.74 -2.03 -15.23
C LYS A 82 -31.58 -3.03 -15.22
N ARG A 83 -31.00 -3.31 -16.40
CA ARG A 83 -29.81 -4.17 -16.52
C ARG A 83 -28.60 -3.63 -15.75
N ASP A 84 -28.40 -2.31 -15.71
CA ASP A 84 -27.26 -1.68 -15.05
C ASP A 84 -27.36 -1.91 -13.53
N LEU A 85 -28.57 -1.76 -12.98
CA LEU A 85 -28.86 -2.03 -11.57
C LEU A 85 -28.65 -3.50 -11.21
N ILE A 86 -29.07 -4.44 -12.07
CA ILE A 86 -28.87 -5.88 -11.81
C ILE A 86 -27.39 -6.26 -11.89
N ALA A 87 -26.66 -5.75 -12.88
CA ALA A 87 -25.21 -5.96 -12.98
C ALA A 87 -24.49 -5.44 -11.72
N TYR A 88 -24.89 -4.26 -11.24
CA TYR A 88 -24.38 -3.67 -10.01
C TYR A 88 -24.76 -4.51 -8.77
N PHE A 89 -25.98 -5.07 -8.72
CA PHE A 89 -26.40 -5.96 -7.63
C PHE A 89 -25.64 -7.29 -7.59
N ILE A 90 -25.42 -7.94 -8.73
CA ILE A 90 -24.67 -9.21 -8.80
C ILE A 90 -23.27 -9.02 -8.21
N THR A 91 -22.71 -7.85 -8.45
CA THR A 91 -21.36 -7.47 -8.05
C THR A 91 -21.27 -7.11 -6.56
N TYR A 92 -22.14 -6.23 -6.07
CA TYR A 92 -22.01 -5.65 -4.71
C TYR A 92 -23.15 -6.03 -3.79
N GLY A 93 -24.33 -6.26 -4.34
CA GLY A 93 -25.58 -6.43 -3.59
C GLY A 93 -25.55 -7.61 -2.62
N TYR A 94 -24.89 -8.71 -3.00
CA TYR A 94 -24.73 -9.87 -2.10
C TYR A 94 -23.98 -9.55 -0.81
N SER A 95 -23.01 -8.63 -0.85
CA SER A 95 -22.27 -8.23 0.34
C SER A 95 -23.19 -7.49 1.34
N TYR A 96 -24.03 -6.57 0.86
CA TYR A 96 -25.01 -5.86 1.67
C TYR A 96 -26.07 -6.80 2.24
N VAL A 97 -26.59 -7.71 1.43
CA VAL A 97 -27.53 -8.74 1.89
C VAL A 97 -26.89 -9.62 2.96
N SER A 98 -25.61 -10.00 2.79
CA SER A 98 -24.87 -10.79 3.79
C SER A 98 -24.59 -10.01 5.08
N ALA A 99 -24.48 -8.68 5.00
CA ALA A 99 -24.37 -7.77 6.14
C ALA A 99 -25.72 -7.49 6.83
N GLY A 100 -26.83 -8.06 6.32
CA GLY A 100 -28.15 -8.03 6.95
C GLY A 100 -29.16 -7.07 6.31
N TYR A 101 -28.83 -6.42 5.19
CA TYR A 101 -29.77 -5.60 4.43
C TYR A 101 -30.81 -6.47 3.71
N SER A 102 -32.02 -5.95 3.50
CA SER A 102 -32.98 -6.64 2.63
C SER A 102 -32.59 -6.46 1.15
N TYR A 103 -33.08 -7.35 0.29
CA TYR A 103 -32.91 -7.19 -1.16
C TYR A 103 -33.48 -5.86 -1.64
N ALA A 104 -34.65 -5.44 -1.12
CA ALA A 104 -35.28 -4.18 -1.49
C ALA A 104 -34.39 -2.98 -1.14
N ASP A 105 -33.93 -2.91 0.13
CA ASP A 105 -33.05 -1.83 0.59
C ASP A 105 -31.74 -1.81 -0.21
N THR A 106 -31.24 -2.98 -0.59
CA THR A 106 -30.01 -3.11 -1.38
C THR A 106 -30.22 -2.58 -2.80
N PHE A 107 -31.32 -2.94 -3.48
CA PHE A 107 -31.61 -2.43 -4.83
C PHE A 107 -31.86 -0.92 -4.85
N GLU A 108 -32.53 -0.37 -3.83
CA GLU A 108 -32.70 1.09 -3.69
C GLU A 108 -31.35 1.79 -3.51
N LEU A 109 -30.51 1.30 -2.58
CA LEU A 109 -29.18 1.86 -2.35
C LEU A 109 -28.30 1.86 -3.61
N LEU A 110 -28.37 0.77 -4.38
CA LEU A 110 -27.61 0.62 -5.62
C LEU A 110 -28.13 1.53 -6.75
N LEU A 111 -29.44 1.73 -6.84
CA LEU A 111 -30.03 2.68 -7.80
C LEU A 111 -29.65 4.12 -7.44
N ASP A 112 -29.70 4.47 -6.15
CA ASP A 112 -29.28 5.78 -5.66
C ASP A 112 -27.79 6.03 -5.98
N ALA A 113 -26.92 5.05 -5.71
CA ALA A 113 -25.50 5.16 -6.05
C ALA A 113 -25.25 5.35 -7.56
N LEU A 114 -26.05 4.72 -8.44
CA LEU A 114 -25.96 4.92 -9.89
C LEU A 114 -26.41 6.34 -10.28
N ALA A 115 -27.49 6.84 -9.68
CA ALA A 115 -27.97 8.21 -9.92
C ALA A 115 -26.97 9.26 -9.42
N ASP A 116 -26.40 9.06 -8.23
CA ASP A 116 -25.41 9.93 -7.61
C ASP A 116 -24.18 10.12 -8.49
N ARG A 117 -23.65 9.03 -9.06
CA ARG A 117 -22.51 9.09 -9.99
C ARG A 117 -22.80 9.96 -11.22
N LYS A 118 -23.99 9.82 -11.80
CA LYS A 118 -24.43 10.65 -12.94
C LYS A 118 -24.56 12.12 -12.54
N MET A 119 -25.14 12.41 -11.37
CA MET A 119 -25.25 13.78 -10.87
C MET A 119 -23.86 14.42 -10.67
N VAL A 120 -22.94 13.72 -10.01
CA VAL A 120 -21.58 14.25 -9.74
C VAL A 120 -20.80 14.47 -11.03
N SER A 121 -20.85 13.54 -11.98
CA SER A 121 -20.13 13.66 -13.26
C SER A 121 -20.67 14.79 -14.14
N GLN A 122 -22.00 14.96 -14.23
CA GLN A 122 -22.61 16.10 -14.93
C GLN A 122 -22.26 17.44 -14.25
N PHE A 123 -22.31 17.49 -12.91
CA PHE A 123 -21.91 18.69 -12.17
C PHE A 123 -20.43 19.03 -12.36
N ALA A 124 -19.54 18.04 -12.25
CA ALA A 124 -18.09 18.21 -12.45
C ALA A 124 -17.78 18.73 -13.86
N THR A 125 -18.49 18.25 -14.88
CA THR A 125 -18.38 18.73 -16.26
C THR A 125 -18.70 20.21 -16.35
N LEU A 126 -19.85 20.63 -15.83
CA LEU A 126 -20.25 22.04 -15.81
C LEU A 126 -19.29 22.91 -14.97
N TYR A 127 -18.78 22.36 -13.87
CA TYR A 127 -17.86 23.05 -12.97
C TYR A 127 -16.56 23.39 -13.69
N TYR A 128 -15.89 22.41 -14.28
CA TYR A 128 -14.62 22.65 -14.98
C TYR A 128 -14.77 23.54 -16.21
N LEU A 129 -15.89 23.44 -16.94
CA LEU A 129 -16.16 24.35 -18.06
C LEU A 129 -16.43 25.79 -17.58
N SER A 130 -17.00 25.96 -16.39
CA SER A 130 -17.26 27.27 -15.80
C SER A 130 -15.97 27.93 -15.29
N GLU A 131 -15.11 27.16 -14.63
CA GLU A 131 -13.80 27.61 -14.16
C GLU A 131 -12.81 27.82 -15.32
N GLY A 132 -12.96 27.06 -16.42
CA GLY A 132 -12.05 27.11 -17.56
C GLY A 132 -10.71 26.42 -17.30
N GLU A 133 -10.60 25.67 -16.20
CA GLU A 133 -9.44 24.87 -15.83
C GLU A 133 -9.83 23.70 -14.94
N VAL A 134 -8.93 22.72 -14.86
CA VAL A 134 -8.99 21.60 -13.91
C VAL A 134 -7.80 21.76 -12.97
N VAL A 135 -8.07 21.92 -11.67
CA VAL A 135 -7.04 22.00 -10.63
C VAL A 135 -7.42 21.04 -9.51
N VAL A 136 -6.50 20.14 -9.17
CA VAL A 136 -6.71 19.03 -8.24
C VAL A 136 -5.68 19.05 -7.12
N ASP A 137 -6.01 18.46 -5.98
CA ASP A 137 -5.05 18.26 -4.89
C ASP A 137 -3.99 17.21 -5.26
N ARG A 138 -2.70 17.55 -5.04
CA ARG A 138 -1.56 16.69 -5.41
C ARG A 138 -1.57 15.30 -4.77
N ASP A 139 -2.09 15.16 -3.56
CA ASP A 139 -2.03 13.90 -2.78
C ASP A 139 -3.28 13.02 -3.04
N ASN A 140 -4.26 13.57 -3.75
CA ASN A 140 -5.54 12.92 -4.04
C ASN A 140 -5.72 12.52 -5.50
N ILE A 141 -4.65 12.56 -6.30
CA ILE A 141 -4.57 11.94 -7.61
C ILE A 141 -3.53 10.82 -7.62
N GLY A 142 -3.70 9.83 -8.50
CA GLY A 142 -2.77 8.70 -8.58
C GLY A 142 -1.51 8.96 -9.40
N SER A 143 -1.52 9.97 -10.29
CA SER A 143 -0.36 10.33 -11.12
C SER A 143 -0.34 11.83 -11.39
N SER A 144 0.85 12.44 -11.33
CA SER A 144 1.08 13.84 -11.70
C SER A 144 1.32 14.04 -13.20
N ALA A 145 1.38 12.96 -13.98
CA ALA A 145 1.55 13.03 -15.43
C ALA A 145 0.37 13.80 -16.08
N GLY A 146 0.69 14.77 -16.95
CA GLY A 146 -0.33 15.63 -17.57
C GLY A 146 -0.74 16.85 -16.74
N TYR A 147 -0.10 17.08 -15.58
CA TYR A 147 -0.31 18.25 -14.74
C TYR A 147 0.94 19.14 -14.62
N THR A 148 0.75 20.36 -14.11
CA THR A 148 1.81 21.29 -13.69
C THR A 148 1.47 21.83 -12.30
N GLU A 149 2.48 21.95 -11.43
CA GLU A 149 2.31 22.51 -10.09
C GLU A 149 1.81 23.95 -10.10
N VAL A 150 0.85 24.25 -9.23
CA VAL A 150 0.39 25.62 -8.95
C VAL A 150 1.25 26.20 -7.83
N ALA A 151 2.00 27.26 -8.16
CA ALA A 151 2.97 27.83 -7.23
C ALA A 151 2.31 28.35 -5.94
N GLY A 152 2.82 27.88 -4.80
CA GLY A 152 2.36 28.31 -3.48
C GLY A 152 1.10 27.61 -2.96
N THR A 153 0.58 26.61 -3.67
CA THR A 153 -0.56 25.79 -3.22
C THR A 153 -0.21 24.30 -3.34
N ASP A 154 -1.12 23.45 -2.86
CA ASP A 154 -1.05 22.00 -3.05
C ASP A 154 -1.66 21.56 -4.39
N GLY A 155 -2.09 22.51 -5.21
CA GLY A 155 -2.77 22.27 -6.47
C GLY A 155 -1.87 21.82 -7.60
N LEU A 156 -2.39 20.89 -8.41
CA LEU A 156 -1.87 20.49 -9.70
C LEU A 156 -2.89 20.90 -10.77
N ARG A 157 -2.45 21.68 -11.76
CA ARG A 157 -3.29 22.13 -12.87
C ARG A 157 -3.11 21.22 -14.08
N MET A 158 -4.20 20.77 -14.68
CA MET A 158 -4.16 19.99 -15.92
C MET A 158 -3.56 20.81 -17.07
N ASN A 159 -2.65 20.23 -17.84
CA ASN A 159 -1.92 20.94 -18.89
C ASN A 159 -2.76 21.25 -20.14
N LYS A 160 -3.93 20.61 -20.27
CA LYS A 160 -4.87 20.77 -21.38
C LYS A 160 -5.79 21.98 -21.18
N GLU A 161 -5.98 22.76 -22.23
CA GLU A 161 -6.89 23.92 -22.21
C GLU A 161 -8.35 23.46 -22.11
N VAL A 162 -9.07 24.01 -21.13
CA VAL A 162 -10.50 23.72 -20.92
C VAL A 162 -11.31 24.92 -21.39
N SER A 163 -12.17 24.70 -22.38
CA SER A 163 -13.10 25.73 -22.86
C SER A 163 -14.41 25.11 -23.32
N LEU A 164 -15.50 25.87 -23.23
CA LEU A 164 -16.80 25.45 -23.74
C LEU A 164 -16.74 25.09 -25.23
N SER A 165 -16.07 25.91 -26.04
CA SER A 165 -15.96 25.68 -27.47
C SER A 165 -15.16 24.42 -27.83
N GLY A 166 -14.10 24.13 -27.08
CA GLY A 166 -13.30 22.92 -27.25
C GLY A 166 -14.09 21.68 -26.86
N TYR A 167 -14.80 21.73 -25.74
CA TYR A 167 -15.66 20.66 -25.27
C TYR A 167 -16.79 20.34 -26.26
N LEU A 168 -17.55 21.35 -26.70
CA LEU A 168 -18.63 21.16 -27.68
C LEU A 168 -18.10 20.62 -29.03
N SER A 169 -16.88 21.00 -29.41
CA SER A 169 -16.23 20.46 -30.61
C SER A 169 -15.86 18.98 -30.45
N ALA A 170 -15.43 18.57 -29.26
CA ALA A 170 -15.08 17.18 -28.97
C ALA A 170 -16.32 16.28 -29.04
N ILE A 171 -17.42 16.65 -28.38
CA ILE A 171 -18.63 15.82 -28.33
C ILE A 171 -19.39 15.78 -29.67
N SER A 172 -19.27 16.82 -30.51
CA SER A 172 -19.97 16.89 -31.81
C SER A 172 -19.20 16.23 -32.96
N ALA A 173 -17.93 15.89 -32.76
CA ALA A 173 -17.12 15.17 -33.73
C ALA A 173 -17.43 13.66 -33.75
N GLU A 174 -18.02 13.14 -32.68
CA GLU A 174 -18.29 11.73 -32.47
C GLU A 174 -19.76 11.35 -32.77
N ASP A 175 -20.02 10.05 -32.91
CA ASP A 175 -21.38 9.52 -32.94
C ASP A 175 -22.08 9.80 -31.59
N PRO A 176 -23.40 10.08 -31.56
CA PRO A 176 -24.16 10.21 -30.31
C PRO A 176 -23.88 9.16 -29.24
N THR A 177 -23.52 7.92 -29.59
CA THR A 177 -23.15 6.88 -28.61
C THR A 177 -21.78 7.07 -27.96
N GLU A 178 -20.87 7.81 -28.60
CA GLU A 178 -19.49 8.08 -28.14
C GLU A 178 -19.30 9.50 -27.61
N ALA A 179 -20.24 10.41 -27.88
CA ALA A 179 -20.18 11.81 -27.44
C ALA A 179 -19.94 11.98 -25.93
N ALA A 180 -20.54 11.11 -25.09
CA ALA A 180 -20.33 11.11 -23.65
C ALA A 180 -18.89 10.74 -23.26
N ASN A 181 -18.29 9.76 -23.93
CA ASN A 181 -16.90 9.36 -23.71
C ASN A 181 -15.95 10.50 -24.07
N ALA A 182 -16.16 11.13 -25.24
CA ALA A 182 -15.39 12.29 -25.67
C ALA A 182 -15.50 13.47 -24.70
N GLY A 183 -16.67 13.67 -24.09
CA GLY A 183 -16.88 14.66 -23.04
C GLY A 183 -16.01 14.41 -21.80
N PHE A 184 -16.00 13.17 -21.29
CA PHE A 184 -15.15 12.80 -20.16
C PHE A 184 -13.66 12.90 -20.51
N GLU A 185 -13.22 12.33 -21.64
CA GLU A 185 -11.84 12.42 -22.12
C GLU A 185 -11.37 13.88 -22.33
N TYR A 186 -12.30 14.80 -22.64
CA TYR A 186 -11.95 16.21 -22.74
C TYR A 186 -11.39 16.77 -21.43
N LEU A 187 -11.90 16.28 -20.29
CA LEU A 187 -11.60 16.75 -18.93
C LEU A 187 -10.60 15.86 -18.18
N LEU A 188 -10.14 14.77 -18.80
CA LEU A 188 -9.12 13.87 -18.27
C LEU A 188 -7.76 14.09 -18.96
N THR A 189 -6.68 13.68 -18.27
CA THR A 189 -5.34 13.54 -18.84
C THR A 189 -5.24 12.23 -19.63
N GLU A 190 -4.25 12.14 -20.53
CA GLU A 190 -3.96 10.92 -21.29
C GLU A 190 -3.65 9.73 -20.37
N GLU A 191 -2.98 9.98 -19.23
CA GLU A 191 -2.67 8.96 -18.23
C GLU A 191 -3.93 8.37 -17.58
N GLU A 192 -4.88 9.23 -17.19
CA GLU A 192 -6.15 8.79 -16.59
C GLU A 192 -7.05 8.06 -17.59
N ILE A 193 -7.04 8.48 -18.86
CA ILE A 193 -7.76 7.79 -19.95
C ILE A 193 -7.16 6.40 -20.17
N ASN A 194 -5.83 6.30 -20.25
CA ASN A 194 -5.15 5.01 -20.41
C ASN A 194 -5.41 4.08 -19.23
N TYR A 195 -5.40 4.61 -18.01
CA TYR A 195 -5.70 3.83 -16.81
C TYR A 195 -7.16 3.33 -16.78
N ALA A 196 -8.12 4.18 -17.15
CA ALA A 196 -9.53 3.77 -17.28
C ALA A 196 -9.69 2.63 -18.31
N GLU A 197 -9.04 2.75 -19.47
CA GLU A 197 -9.05 1.75 -20.52
C GLU A 197 -8.39 0.43 -20.07
N TYR A 198 -7.27 0.50 -19.35
CA TYR A 198 -6.61 -0.67 -18.76
C TYR A 198 -7.52 -1.40 -17.77
N ILE A 199 -8.22 -0.67 -16.89
CA ILE A 199 -9.16 -1.27 -15.92
C ILE A 199 -10.21 -2.12 -16.63
N VAL A 200 -10.79 -1.63 -17.73
CA VAL A 200 -11.79 -2.38 -18.51
C VAL A 200 -11.19 -3.70 -19.00
N ARG A 201 -10.01 -3.64 -19.63
CA ARG A 201 -9.33 -4.83 -20.20
C ARG A 201 -8.97 -5.84 -19.12
N MET A 202 -8.42 -5.37 -18.00
CA MET A 202 -8.04 -6.18 -16.85
C MET A 202 -9.27 -6.88 -16.24
N SER A 203 -10.36 -6.15 -16.02
CA SER A 203 -11.60 -6.69 -15.46
C SER A 203 -12.18 -7.81 -16.35
N ILE A 204 -12.18 -7.60 -17.67
CA ILE A 204 -12.62 -8.64 -18.62
C ILE A 204 -11.72 -9.87 -18.53
N ASN A 205 -10.40 -9.71 -18.54
CA ASN A 205 -9.47 -10.84 -18.42
C ASN A 205 -9.68 -11.62 -17.13
N GLN A 206 -9.78 -10.95 -15.98
CA GLN A 206 -10.04 -11.59 -14.68
C GLN A 206 -11.33 -12.42 -14.66
N THR A 207 -12.38 -11.93 -15.32
CA THR A 207 -13.65 -12.67 -15.45
C THR A 207 -13.45 -13.95 -16.25
N ILE A 208 -12.74 -13.87 -17.37
CA ILE A 208 -12.46 -15.02 -18.23
C ILE A 208 -11.52 -15.99 -17.50
N ASP A 209 -10.51 -15.48 -16.78
CA ASP A 209 -9.59 -16.26 -15.97
C ASP A 209 -10.35 -17.09 -14.93
N SER A 210 -11.29 -16.49 -14.20
CA SER A 210 -12.13 -17.22 -13.23
C SER A 210 -12.94 -18.36 -13.88
N TYR A 211 -13.49 -18.13 -15.08
CA TYR A 211 -14.15 -19.21 -15.82
C TYR A 211 -13.16 -20.27 -16.28
N GLU A 212 -11.96 -19.89 -16.71
CA GLU A 212 -10.92 -20.79 -17.18
C GLU A 212 -10.36 -21.66 -16.05
N GLU A 213 -10.13 -21.10 -14.87
CA GLU A 213 -9.70 -21.82 -13.67
C GLU A 213 -10.68 -22.95 -13.33
N SER A 214 -12.00 -22.69 -13.42
CA SER A 214 -13.04 -23.73 -13.23
C SER A 214 -12.96 -24.85 -14.28
N ILE A 215 -12.44 -24.55 -15.46
CA ILE A 215 -12.29 -25.49 -16.57
C ILE A 215 -11.01 -26.31 -16.39
N ILE A 216 -9.91 -25.68 -15.98
CA ILE A 216 -8.61 -26.31 -15.73
C ILE A 216 -8.69 -27.24 -14.53
N SER A 217 -9.22 -26.76 -13.39
CA SER A 217 -9.42 -27.57 -12.18
C SER A 217 -10.33 -28.78 -12.38
N SER A 218 -11.25 -28.73 -13.36
CA SER A 218 -12.08 -29.89 -13.74
C SER A 218 -11.33 -30.97 -14.55
N GLN A 219 -10.11 -30.68 -15.00
CA GLN A 219 -9.28 -31.53 -15.87
C GLN A 219 -8.04 -32.10 -15.15
N THR A 220 -7.69 -31.62 -13.96
CA THR A 220 -6.57 -32.09 -13.13
C THR A 220 -7.09 -32.75 -11.84
N GLU A 221 -6.74 -34.03 -11.62
CA GLU A 221 -6.88 -34.70 -10.31
C GLU A 221 -5.62 -34.44 -9.49
N ASP A 222 -5.81 -33.89 -8.28
CA ASP A 222 -4.82 -33.68 -7.21
C ASP A 222 -3.65 -32.74 -7.49
N GLU A 223 -3.57 -31.65 -6.72
CA GLU A 223 -2.38 -31.39 -5.89
C GLU A 223 -2.79 -30.60 -4.64
N THR A 224 -2.37 -31.10 -3.49
CA THR A 224 -2.62 -30.49 -2.18
C THR A 224 -1.37 -29.69 -1.84
N THR A 225 -1.48 -28.37 -1.79
CA THR A 225 -0.39 -27.50 -1.38
C THR A 225 -0.14 -27.66 0.12
N ASP A 226 1.08 -28.06 0.45
CA ASP A 226 1.56 -28.27 1.81
C ASP A 226 1.57 -26.91 2.56
N SER A 227 0.91 -26.86 3.71
CA SER A 227 0.84 -25.67 4.55
C SER A 227 2.16 -25.46 5.29
N SER A 228 3.16 -24.88 4.62
CA SER A 228 4.23 -24.20 5.34
C SER A 228 3.67 -22.89 5.91
N SER A 229 4.05 -22.50 7.12
CA SER A 229 3.65 -21.19 7.64
C SER A 229 4.38 -20.11 6.84
N ASP A 230 3.65 -19.34 6.03
CA ASP A 230 4.21 -18.26 5.22
C ASP A 230 4.97 -17.26 6.10
N ARG A 231 6.23 -16.98 5.75
CA ARG A 231 7.03 -15.95 6.41
C ARG A 231 6.45 -14.57 6.12
N THR A 232 6.29 -13.76 7.17
CA THR A 232 5.78 -12.39 7.10
C THR A 232 6.54 -11.56 6.06
N THR A 233 5.84 -10.92 5.14
CA THR A 233 6.37 -9.97 4.17
C THR A 233 6.35 -8.54 4.71
N PRO A 234 7.18 -7.64 4.14
CA PRO A 234 7.06 -6.20 4.38
C PRO A 234 5.66 -5.68 4.06
N THR A 235 5.19 -4.70 4.83
CA THR A 235 3.90 -4.04 4.56
C THR A 235 4.00 -3.28 3.23
N GLY A 236 3.08 -3.56 2.30
CA GLY A 236 3.15 -3.00 0.94
C GLY A 236 4.01 -3.84 -0.01
N ALA A 237 4.52 -4.99 0.42
CA ALA A 237 5.23 -5.91 -0.45
C ALA A 237 4.40 -6.32 -1.67
N ASN A 238 5.05 -6.29 -2.82
CA ASN A 238 4.47 -6.60 -4.13
C ASN A 238 3.20 -5.79 -4.44
N SER A 239 3.08 -4.59 -3.86
CA SER A 239 2.05 -3.63 -4.24
C SER A 239 2.56 -2.73 -5.36
N MET A 240 1.62 -2.32 -6.21
CA MET A 240 1.82 -1.31 -7.26
C MET A 240 1.09 -0.04 -6.84
N THR A 241 1.44 1.10 -7.46
CA THR A 241 0.64 2.32 -7.32
C THR A 241 -0.82 2.03 -7.65
N GLU A 242 -1.74 2.70 -6.96
CA GLU A 242 -3.19 2.55 -7.24
C GLU A 242 -3.52 2.81 -8.71
N THR A 243 -2.74 3.62 -9.44
CA THR A 243 -2.94 3.94 -10.87
C THR A 243 -1.94 3.30 -11.83
N TYR A 244 -1.22 2.27 -11.38
CA TYR A 244 -0.31 1.54 -12.27
C TYR A 244 -1.11 0.87 -13.40
N TYR A 245 -0.56 0.92 -14.62
CA TYR A 245 -0.96 0.06 -15.71
C TYR A 245 0.25 -0.33 -16.56
N PRO A 246 0.30 -1.56 -17.12
CA PRO A 246 1.35 -1.97 -18.05
C PRO A 246 1.40 -1.05 -19.27
N SER A 247 2.59 -0.57 -19.61
CA SER A 247 2.75 0.43 -20.66
C SER A 247 4.10 0.35 -21.35
N ARG A 248 4.13 0.78 -22.61
CA ARG A 248 5.34 0.90 -23.42
C ARG A 248 5.41 2.27 -24.08
N THR A 249 6.60 2.66 -24.49
CA THR A 249 6.80 3.93 -25.20
C THR A 249 6.71 3.72 -26.72
N GLU A 250 5.70 4.32 -27.35
CA GLU A 250 5.57 4.37 -28.81
C GLU A 250 5.63 5.81 -29.30
N ASN A 251 6.56 6.12 -30.20
CA ASN A 251 6.78 7.47 -30.74
C ASN A 251 6.97 8.58 -29.67
N GLY A 252 7.46 8.21 -28.48
CA GLY A 252 7.64 9.13 -27.35
C GLY A 252 6.39 9.37 -26.51
N GLN A 253 5.30 8.64 -26.77
CA GLN A 253 4.09 8.63 -25.94
C GLN A 253 3.97 7.31 -25.18
N LYS A 254 3.43 7.37 -23.96
CA LYS A 254 3.13 6.20 -23.14
C LYS A 254 1.81 5.60 -23.63
N VAL A 255 1.85 4.35 -24.06
CA VAL A 255 0.66 3.60 -24.53
C VAL A 255 0.51 2.33 -23.71
N ILE A 256 -0.73 1.86 -23.57
CA ILE A 256 -1.06 0.65 -22.81
C ILE A 256 -0.40 -0.58 -23.46
N ASP A 257 0.28 -1.39 -22.64
CA ASP A 257 0.89 -2.66 -23.03
C ASP A 257 0.14 -3.84 -22.42
N TYR A 258 -1.18 -3.86 -22.66
CA TYR A 258 -2.09 -4.85 -22.11
C TYR A 258 -3.35 -4.93 -22.98
N ASP A 259 -3.81 -6.15 -23.28
CA ASP A 259 -5.07 -6.39 -24.01
C ASP A 259 -5.81 -7.63 -23.51
N VAL A 260 -7.06 -7.79 -23.95
CA VAL A 260 -7.92 -8.92 -23.59
C VAL A 260 -7.52 -10.16 -24.38
N TYR A 261 -7.08 -11.21 -23.69
CA TYR A 261 -6.86 -12.51 -24.32
C TYR A 261 -8.18 -13.28 -24.39
N THR A 262 -8.70 -13.55 -25.58
CA THR A 262 -9.97 -14.28 -25.78
C THR A 262 -9.76 -15.73 -26.20
N GLY A 263 -8.53 -16.11 -26.57
CA GLY A 263 -8.21 -17.38 -27.22
C GLY A 263 -8.46 -17.38 -28.73
N PHE A 264 -9.15 -16.37 -29.27
CA PHE A 264 -9.26 -16.14 -30.72
C PHE A 264 -8.13 -15.26 -31.27
N ASN A 265 -7.58 -14.38 -30.45
CA ASN A 265 -6.35 -13.62 -30.69
C ASN A 265 -5.12 -14.33 -30.15
N SER A 266 -3.92 -13.84 -30.48
CA SER A 266 -2.68 -14.37 -29.93
C SER A 266 -2.36 -13.73 -28.58
N VAL A 267 -1.94 -14.53 -27.59
CA VAL A 267 -1.47 -13.99 -26.30
C VAL A 267 -0.31 -13.01 -26.48
N THR A 268 0.55 -13.19 -27.49
CA THR A 268 1.67 -12.27 -27.76
C THR A 268 1.23 -10.91 -28.26
N GLU A 269 -0.04 -10.76 -28.65
CA GLU A 269 -0.64 -9.48 -29.02
C GLU A 269 -1.25 -8.76 -27.80
N CYS A 270 -1.31 -9.42 -26.63
CA CYS A 270 -1.94 -8.92 -25.41
C CYS A 270 -0.99 -8.21 -24.43
N GLY A 271 0.22 -7.85 -24.88
CA GLY A 271 1.21 -7.17 -24.05
C GLY A 271 1.63 -8.02 -22.83
N GLU A 272 1.58 -7.40 -21.65
CA GLU A 272 1.98 -7.97 -20.35
C GLU A 272 0.91 -8.88 -19.70
N TYR A 273 -0.14 -9.29 -20.43
CA TYR A 273 -1.10 -10.27 -19.90
C TYR A 273 -0.48 -11.67 -19.80
N GLU A 274 -0.50 -12.26 -18.60
CA GLU A 274 -0.05 -13.62 -18.34
C GLU A 274 -1.22 -14.61 -18.25
N PRO A 275 -1.26 -15.67 -19.09
CA PRO A 275 -2.27 -16.72 -18.97
C PRO A 275 -2.12 -17.54 -17.69
N LEU A 276 -3.25 -18.03 -17.17
CA LEU A 276 -3.27 -18.97 -16.05
C LEU A 276 -2.38 -20.21 -16.30
N GLU A 277 -1.81 -20.76 -15.23
CA GLU A 277 -1.09 -22.03 -15.31
C GLU A 277 -1.99 -23.15 -15.90
N GLY A 278 -1.48 -23.87 -16.89
CA GLY A 278 -2.27 -24.87 -17.62
C GLY A 278 -3.24 -24.30 -18.66
N SER A 279 -3.27 -22.98 -18.87
CA SER A 279 -4.05 -22.34 -19.93
C SER A 279 -3.61 -22.84 -21.31
N THR A 280 -4.59 -23.08 -22.16
CA THR A 280 -4.43 -23.44 -23.57
C THR A 280 -5.39 -22.59 -24.40
N VAL A 281 -5.13 -22.48 -25.71
CA VAL A 281 -6.09 -21.85 -26.65
C VAL A 281 -7.50 -22.44 -26.51
N TYR A 282 -7.61 -23.74 -26.24
CA TYR A 282 -8.89 -24.43 -26.06
C TYR A 282 -9.61 -24.02 -24.77
N THR A 283 -8.93 -24.09 -23.62
CA THR A 283 -9.51 -23.71 -22.33
C THR A 283 -9.91 -22.24 -22.32
N ARG A 284 -9.05 -21.37 -22.88
CA ARG A 284 -9.32 -19.94 -23.01
C ARG A 284 -10.53 -19.65 -23.87
N THR A 285 -10.58 -20.23 -25.07
CA THR A 285 -11.72 -20.04 -25.98
C THR A 285 -13.03 -20.49 -25.33
N TRP A 286 -12.99 -21.56 -24.53
CA TRP A 286 -14.19 -22.07 -23.86
C TRP A 286 -14.61 -21.18 -22.68
N ALA A 287 -13.65 -20.64 -21.92
CA ALA A 287 -13.90 -19.65 -20.89
C ALA A 287 -14.49 -18.35 -21.46
N TYR A 288 -13.93 -17.85 -22.56
CA TYR A 288 -14.44 -16.69 -23.26
C TYR A 288 -15.86 -16.93 -23.84
N ALA A 289 -16.13 -18.13 -24.38
CA ALA A 289 -17.48 -18.49 -24.80
C ALA A 289 -18.47 -18.50 -23.62
N ARG A 290 -18.06 -18.89 -22.41
CA ARG A 290 -18.90 -18.76 -21.20
C ARG A 290 -19.15 -17.30 -20.85
N PHE A 291 -18.13 -16.46 -20.92
CA PHE A 291 -18.26 -15.01 -20.74
C PHE A 291 -19.27 -14.41 -21.71
N ILE A 292 -19.16 -14.67 -23.02
CA ILE A 292 -20.13 -14.19 -24.01
C ILE A 292 -21.54 -14.73 -23.77
N ASN A 293 -21.68 -16.00 -23.41
CA ASN A 293 -22.99 -16.56 -23.07
C ASN A 293 -23.58 -15.87 -21.84
N SER A 294 -22.75 -15.52 -20.86
CA SER A 294 -23.16 -14.75 -19.68
C SER A 294 -23.65 -13.36 -20.07
N LEU A 295 -22.89 -12.62 -20.88
CA LEU A 295 -23.31 -11.30 -21.38
C LEU A 295 -24.67 -11.36 -22.11
N ARG A 296 -24.86 -12.36 -22.99
CA ARG A 296 -26.14 -12.56 -23.71
C ARG A 296 -27.28 -12.92 -22.79
N SER A 297 -27.04 -13.78 -21.81
CA SER A 297 -28.07 -14.22 -20.87
C SER A 297 -28.57 -13.07 -19.99
N ASN A 298 -27.74 -12.04 -19.81
CA ASN A 298 -28.03 -10.85 -19.03
C ASN A 298 -28.34 -9.61 -19.90
N TYR A 299 -28.49 -9.77 -21.22
CA TYR A 299 -28.79 -8.68 -22.16
C TYR A 299 -27.79 -7.50 -22.11
N LEU A 300 -26.51 -7.83 -21.86
CA LEU A 300 -25.41 -6.87 -21.86
C LEU A 300 -24.79 -6.68 -23.26
N ILE A 301 -25.12 -7.57 -24.20
CA ILE A 301 -24.82 -7.43 -25.63
C ILE A 301 -26.06 -7.82 -26.45
N GLU A 302 -26.21 -7.24 -27.65
CA GLU A 302 -27.37 -7.47 -28.51
C GLU A 302 -27.35 -8.87 -29.17
N GLU A 303 -28.53 -9.44 -29.48
CA GLU A 303 -28.63 -10.74 -30.15
C GLU A 303 -28.07 -10.72 -31.59
N ASP A 304 -28.04 -9.56 -32.23
CA ASP A 304 -27.50 -9.37 -33.57
C ASP A 304 -26.02 -8.95 -33.61
N GLU A 305 -25.37 -8.77 -32.45
CA GLU A 305 -23.91 -8.76 -32.30
C GLU A 305 -23.37 -10.18 -32.61
N ARG A 306 -23.16 -10.45 -33.90
CA ARG A 306 -22.77 -11.76 -34.44
C ARG A 306 -21.27 -11.99 -34.41
N ASP A 307 -20.48 -10.93 -34.53
CA ASP A 307 -19.03 -11.02 -34.39
C ASP A 307 -18.66 -10.71 -32.95
N VAL A 308 -18.40 -11.77 -32.19
CA VAL A 308 -18.01 -11.70 -30.77
C VAL A 308 -16.54 -12.05 -30.60
N THR A 309 -15.77 -12.13 -31.69
CA THR A 309 -14.35 -12.52 -31.62
C THR A 309 -13.47 -11.37 -31.14
N ASP A 310 -13.88 -10.13 -31.43
CA ASP A 310 -13.25 -8.91 -30.96
C ASP A 310 -14.11 -8.26 -29.86
N VAL A 311 -13.61 -8.31 -28.63
CA VAL A 311 -14.31 -7.79 -27.45
C VAL A 311 -14.50 -6.27 -27.50
N HIS A 312 -13.60 -5.55 -28.18
CA HIS A 312 -13.63 -4.08 -28.28
C HIS A 312 -14.84 -3.57 -29.08
N THR A 313 -15.43 -4.43 -29.90
CA THR A 313 -16.59 -4.10 -30.74
C THR A 313 -17.93 -4.34 -30.05
N LEU A 314 -17.92 -4.94 -28.86
CA LEU A 314 -19.13 -5.24 -28.10
C LEU A 314 -19.69 -3.98 -27.44
N SER A 315 -21.02 -3.86 -27.42
CA SER A 315 -21.70 -2.78 -26.70
C SER A 315 -21.34 -2.73 -25.21
N TYR A 316 -21.15 -3.91 -24.59
CA TYR A 316 -20.64 -4.06 -23.23
C TYR A 316 -19.33 -3.29 -23.01
N TYR A 317 -18.36 -3.41 -23.92
CA TYR A 317 -17.05 -2.77 -23.79
C TYR A 317 -17.17 -1.23 -23.75
N ALA A 318 -18.00 -0.67 -24.64
CA ALA A 318 -18.24 0.77 -24.69
C ALA A 318 -18.90 1.30 -23.38
N VAL A 319 -19.82 0.52 -22.80
CA VAL A 319 -20.48 0.87 -21.52
C VAL A 319 -19.50 0.81 -20.35
N GLU A 320 -18.66 -0.22 -20.29
CA GLU A 320 -17.62 -0.34 -19.27
C GLU A 320 -16.61 0.80 -19.37
N ARG A 321 -16.14 1.10 -20.58
CA ARG A 321 -15.25 2.22 -20.86
C ARG A 321 -15.85 3.54 -20.39
N ARG A 322 -17.10 3.82 -20.74
CA ARG A 322 -17.81 5.02 -20.27
C ARG A 322 -17.87 5.09 -18.75
N THR A 323 -18.17 3.96 -18.11
CA THR A 323 -18.24 3.84 -16.65
C THR A 323 -16.88 4.16 -16.02
N GLN A 324 -15.78 3.64 -16.56
CA GLN A 324 -14.45 3.90 -16.01
C GLN A 324 -14.01 5.35 -16.23
N LEU A 325 -14.28 5.94 -17.40
CA LEU A 325 -14.01 7.36 -17.66
C LEU A 325 -14.81 8.28 -16.71
N GLU A 326 -16.08 7.97 -16.49
CA GLU A 326 -16.94 8.68 -15.53
C GLU A 326 -16.36 8.59 -14.11
N GLN A 327 -15.89 7.41 -13.68
CA GLN A 327 -15.24 7.25 -12.38
C GLN A 327 -13.97 8.08 -12.26
N GLN A 328 -13.11 8.12 -13.29
CA GLN A 328 -11.92 8.97 -13.27
C GLN A 328 -12.29 10.45 -13.11
N LEU A 329 -13.36 10.91 -13.77
CA LEU A 329 -13.84 12.29 -13.62
C LEU A 329 -14.35 12.58 -12.19
N ILE A 330 -15.09 11.64 -11.60
CA ILE A 330 -15.59 11.75 -10.22
C ILE A 330 -14.44 11.77 -9.20
N SER A 331 -13.46 10.87 -9.35
CA SER A 331 -12.26 10.85 -8.50
C SER A 331 -11.47 12.15 -8.62
N LYS A 332 -11.30 12.65 -9.85
CA LYS A 332 -10.67 13.94 -10.13
C LYS A 332 -11.43 15.10 -9.47
N PHE A 333 -12.76 15.13 -9.56
CA PHE A 333 -13.58 16.13 -8.88
C PHE A 333 -13.48 16.05 -7.35
N SER A 334 -13.38 14.84 -6.80
CA SER A 334 -13.12 14.64 -5.37
C SER A 334 -11.77 15.24 -4.96
N ALA A 335 -10.74 15.11 -5.81
CA ALA A 335 -9.44 15.75 -5.59
C ALA A 335 -9.51 17.29 -5.68
N THR A 336 -10.36 17.85 -6.54
CA THR A 336 -10.66 19.30 -6.57
C THR A 336 -11.32 19.77 -5.27
N LEU A 337 -12.32 19.05 -4.77
CA LEU A 337 -12.95 19.37 -3.48
C LEU A 337 -11.95 19.28 -2.32
N SER A 338 -11.02 18.32 -2.39
CA SER A 338 -9.95 18.17 -1.42
C SER A 338 -9.02 19.38 -1.40
N LEU A 339 -8.70 19.94 -2.57
CA LEU A 339 -7.88 21.14 -2.69
C LEU A 339 -8.57 22.34 -2.03
N ASN A 340 -9.88 22.51 -2.22
CA ASN A 340 -10.63 23.61 -1.60
C ASN A 340 -10.51 23.61 -0.06
N MET A 341 -10.49 22.44 0.57
CA MET A 341 -10.25 22.32 2.01
C MET A 341 -8.79 22.55 2.37
N THR A 342 -7.89 22.00 1.57
CA THR A 342 -6.44 22.08 1.78
C THR A 342 -5.93 23.51 1.67
N ASP A 343 -6.43 24.29 0.71
CA ASP A 343 -6.14 25.72 0.57
C ASP A 343 -6.71 26.56 1.73
N ALA A 344 -7.73 26.05 2.43
CA ALA A 344 -8.23 26.66 3.65
C ALA A 344 -7.37 26.33 4.89
N MET A 345 -6.48 25.32 4.82
CA MET A 345 -5.54 24.99 5.88
C MET A 345 -4.36 25.97 5.89
N GLN A 346 -4.61 27.14 6.48
CA GLN A 346 -3.62 28.21 6.61
C GLN A 346 -2.43 27.77 7.46
N GLU A 347 -1.24 28.23 7.06
CA GLU A 347 0.04 28.03 7.76
C GLU A 347 -0.09 28.32 9.26
N GLU A 348 -0.69 29.46 9.64
CA GLU A 348 -0.82 29.87 11.03
C GLU A 348 -1.69 28.92 11.87
N ALA A 349 -2.69 28.28 11.25
CA ALA A 349 -3.55 27.32 11.95
C ALA A 349 -2.83 26.00 12.24
N LEU A 350 -1.98 25.56 11.30
CA LEU A 350 -1.16 24.36 11.44
C LEU A 350 -0.04 24.56 12.46
N GLU A 351 0.64 25.70 12.40
CA GLU A 351 1.63 26.10 13.42
C GLU A 351 0.99 26.13 14.81
N TYR A 352 -0.20 26.74 14.94
CA TYR A 352 -0.92 26.79 16.20
C TYR A 352 -1.34 25.40 16.72
N ALA A 353 -1.72 24.49 15.82
CA ALA A 353 -2.06 23.10 16.15
C ALA A 353 -0.82 22.37 16.70
N TYR A 354 0.31 22.44 16.00
CA TYR A 354 1.59 21.88 16.44
C TYR A 354 1.98 22.40 17.83
N ASP A 355 1.96 23.72 18.01
CA ASP A 355 2.27 24.39 19.26
C ASP A 355 1.37 23.94 20.41
N THR A 356 0.11 23.65 20.12
CA THR A 356 -0.86 23.16 21.10
C THR A 356 -0.56 21.73 21.52
N GLU A 357 -0.28 20.84 20.58
CA GLU A 357 0.10 19.46 20.85
C GLU A 357 1.42 19.37 21.62
N LEU A 358 2.43 20.16 21.25
CA LEU A 358 3.69 20.23 21.96
C LEU A 358 3.49 20.61 23.44
N ARG A 359 2.69 21.66 23.70
CA ARG A 359 2.38 22.09 25.08
C ARG A 359 1.61 21.03 25.87
N GLN A 360 0.74 20.25 25.21
CA GLN A 360 0.01 19.15 25.87
C GLN A 360 0.94 18.01 26.29
N GLN A 361 1.90 17.64 25.43
CA GLN A 361 2.90 16.62 25.77
C GLN A 361 3.84 17.08 26.89
N GLN A 362 4.17 18.37 26.97
CA GLN A 362 5.01 18.93 28.04
C GLN A 362 4.41 18.81 29.45
N VAL A 363 3.08 18.79 29.59
CA VAL A 363 2.39 18.79 30.90
C VAL A 363 1.80 17.44 31.30
N THR A 364 1.80 16.45 30.42
CA THR A 364 1.29 15.10 30.69
C THR A 364 2.35 14.30 31.47
N SER A 365 1.95 13.59 32.54
CA SER A 365 2.90 12.91 33.43
C SER A 365 3.62 11.75 32.72
N GLN A 366 4.94 11.74 32.81
CA GLN A 366 5.87 10.90 32.04
C GLN A 366 6.01 9.45 32.53
N SER A 367 5.15 8.97 33.44
CA SER A 367 5.26 7.61 33.99
C SER A 367 5.00 6.50 32.96
N ASP A 368 4.35 6.82 31.84
CA ASP A 368 3.97 5.89 30.77
C ASP A 368 4.54 6.31 29.39
N PHE A 369 5.69 7.00 29.36
CA PHE A 369 6.25 7.55 28.11
C PHE A 369 6.56 6.47 27.06
N VAL A 370 7.06 5.30 27.47
CA VAL A 370 7.30 4.16 26.57
C VAL A 370 6.02 3.68 25.91
N SER A 371 4.90 3.63 26.63
CA SER A 371 3.59 3.31 26.03
C SER A 371 3.18 4.34 24.97
N THR A 372 3.59 5.61 25.12
CA THR A 372 3.37 6.64 24.09
C THR A 372 4.29 6.43 22.88
N MET A 373 5.50 5.90 23.10
CA MET A 373 6.42 5.53 22.02
C MET A 373 5.88 4.39 21.17
N ASP A 374 5.17 3.43 21.77
CA ASP A 374 4.55 2.31 21.04
C ASP A 374 3.51 2.77 20.01
N ASP A 375 2.91 3.95 20.21
CA ASP A 375 1.89 4.53 19.33
C ASP A 375 2.48 5.42 18.21
N VAL A 376 3.81 5.57 18.12
CA VAL A 376 4.45 6.40 17.09
C VAL A 376 4.25 5.82 15.69
N SER A 377 3.84 6.67 14.74
CA SER A 377 3.59 6.30 13.35
C SER A 377 3.62 7.53 12.43
N ASP A 378 3.39 7.36 11.13
CA ASP A 378 3.24 8.46 10.16
C ASP A 378 2.03 9.38 10.44
N THR A 379 1.23 9.07 11.46
CA THR A 379 0.07 9.88 11.88
C THR A 379 0.06 10.21 13.37
N SER A 380 1.09 9.82 14.13
CA SER A 380 1.16 9.99 15.57
C SER A 380 2.60 10.26 15.99
N PHE A 381 2.83 11.42 16.60
CA PHE A 381 4.18 11.97 16.78
C PHE A 381 4.47 12.28 18.25
N ILE A 382 5.70 11.98 18.68
CA ILE A 382 6.25 12.49 19.94
C ILE A 382 6.99 13.79 19.65
N LEU A 383 6.40 14.89 20.09
CA LEU A 383 6.93 16.25 19.95
C LEU A 383 7.81 16.64 21.14
N TYR A 384 7.61 16.00 22.29
CA TYR A 384 8.37 16.25 23.50
C TYR A 384 8.67 14.95 24.27
N SER A 385 9.90 14.83 24.76
CA SER A 385 10.36 13.72 25.58
C SER A 385 10.87 14.19 26.95
N PRO A 386 10.83 13.34 28.00
CA PRO A 386 11.31 13.68 29.34
C PRO A 386 12.74 14.22 29.38
N GLU A 387 12.95 15.37 30.04
CA GLU A 387 14.31 15.94 30.22
C GLU A 387 15.20 15.03 31.07
N ASN A 388 16.51 15.06 30.78
CA ASN A 388 17.55 14.29 31.47
C ASN A 388 17.39 12.77 31.40
N ARG A 389 16.67 12.28 30.39
CA ARG A 389 16.54 10.86 30.07
C ARG A 389 16.70 10.66 28.58
N THR A 390 17.22 9.51 28.19
CA THR A 390 17.35 9.13 26.79
C THR A 390 16.51 7.89 26.54
N TYR A 391 15.65 7.97 25.54
CA TYR A 391 14.80 6.88 25.08
C TYR A 391 15.13 6.56 23.64
N GLY A 392 14.79 5.38 23.17
CA GLY A 392 15.01 5.06 21.77
C GLY A 392 14.22 3.88 21.30
N PHE A 393 14.33 3.64 20.00
CA PHE A 393 13.81 2.45 19.38
C PHE A 393 14.95 1.57 18.88
N VAL A 394 14.72 0.27 18.92
CA VAL A 394 15.66 -0.70 18.36
C VAL A 394 14.98 -1.70 17.46
N TYR A 395 15.68 -2.00 16.37
CA TYR A 395 15.45 -3.18 15.55
C TYR A 395 16.30 -4.35 16.06
N ASN A 396 15.75 -5.56 15.99
CA ASN A 396 16.35 -6.77 16.56
C ASN A 396 16.34 -7.93 15.56
N ILE A 397 17.52 -8.48 15.27
CA ILE A 397 17.67 -9.78 14.61
C ILE A 397 18.00 -10.81 15.70
N LEU A 398 17.08 -11.75 15.92
CA LEU A 398 17.33 -12.91 16.78
C LEU A 398 17.83 -14.08 15.94
N LEU A 399 19.05 -14.53 16.24
CA LEU A 399 19.63 -15.79 15.76
C LEU A 399 19.55 -16.82 16.89
N PRO A 400 18.56 -17.74 16.86
CA PRO A 400 18.24 -18.53 18.03
C PRO A 400 19.19 -19.72 18.24
N PHE A 401 19.25 -20.22 19.47
CA PHE A 401 19.80 -21.55 19.72
C PHE A 401 18.98 -22.63 19.00
N SER A 402 19.69 -23.58 18.39
CA SER A 402 19.13 -24.85 17.91
C SER A 402 18.59 -25.71 19.05
N ALA A 403 17.81 -26.74 18.72
CA ALA A 403 17.29 -27.68 19.71
C ALA A 403 18.41 -28.35 20.55
N ASP A 404 19.53 -28.71 19.93
CA ASP A 404 20.66 -29.33 20.63
C ASP A 404 21.36 -28.33 21.56
N GLN A 405 21.51 -27.07 21.12
CA GLN A 405 22.07 -26.00 21.95
C GLN A 405 21.19 -25.68 23.16
N ASN A 406 19.87 -25.71 23.01
CA ASN A 406 18.94 -25.53 24.13
C ASN A 406 19.10 -26.64 25.18
N LEU A 407 19.40 -27.89 24.77
CA LEU A 407 19.71 -28.97 25.72
C LEU A 407 21.00 -28.70 26.49
N VAL A 408 22.04 -28.19 25.82
CA VAL A 408 23.30 -27.79 26.48
C VAL A 408 23.05 -26.63 27.46
N LEU A 409 22.23 -25.65 27.07
CA LEU A 409 21.85 -24.52 27.90
C LEU A 409 21.15 -24.99 29.18
N ASP A 410 20.19 -25.91 29.08
CA ASP A 410 19.48 -26.52 30.22
C ASP A 410 20.43 -27.21 31.20
N GLU A 411 21.46 -27.90 30.69
CA GLU A 411 22.48 -28.53 31.53
C GLU A 411 23.35 -27.51 32.28
N VAL A 412 23.73 -26.42 31.60
CA VAL A 412 24.50 -25.30 32.19
C VAL A 412 23.67 -24.58 33.25
N SER A 413 22.40 -24.27 32.94
CA SER A 413 21.40 -23.70 33.85
C SER A 413 21.25 -24.55 35.11
N THR A 414 21.03 -25.86 34.96
CA THR A 414 20.86 -26.79 36.09
C THR A 414 22.11 -26.86 36.98
N ARG A 415 23.30 -26.73 36.40
CA ARG A 415 24.58 -26.88 37.12
C ARG A 415 24.95 -25.65 37.95
N TYR A 416 24.73 -24.45 37.41
CA TYR A 416 25.20 -23.20 38.00
C TYR A 416 24.09 -22.31 38.56
N GLY A 417 22.84 -22.53 38.15
CA GLY A 417 21.67 -21.72 38.52
C GLY A 417 21.52 -20.50 37.62
N GLU A 418 20.36 -20.37 36.97
CA GLU A 418 20.04 -19.28 36.03
C GLU A 418 20.26 -17.89 36.64
N GLY A 419 20.74 -16.97 35.81
CA GLY A 419 20.99 -15.58 36.19
C GLY A 419 22.17 -15.36 37.16
N THR A 420 22.90 -16.42 37.55
CA THR A 420 24.12 -16.26 38.36
C THR A 420 25.33 -15.88 37.49
N LYS A 421 26.31 -15.20 38.06
CA LYS A 421 27.59 -14.90 37.37
C LYS A 421 28.34 -16.17 36.92
N GLU A 422 28.24 -17.26 37.69
CA GLU A 422 28.80 -18.56 37.31
C GLU A 422 28.09 -19.14 36.10
N TYR A 423 26.76 -19.01 36.04
CA TYR A 423 25.96 -19.40 34.89
C TYR A 423 26.31 -18.59 33.65
N LEU A 424 26.32 -17.26 33.75
CA LEU A 424 26.60 -16.37 32.60
C LEU A 424 27.99 -16.64 32.02
N ALA A 425 29.02 -16.75 32.87
CA ALA A 425 30.38 -17.08 32.42
C ALA A 425 30.47 -18.47 31.77
N ALA A 426 29.78 -19.46 32.33
CA ALA A 426 29.76 -20.82 31.76
C ALA A 426 29.01 -20.86 30.42
N ARG A 427 27.85 -20.19 30.31
CA ARG A 427 27.04 -20.08 29.10
C ARG A 427 27.84 -19.47 27.95
N GLN A 428 28.61 -18.41 28.23
CA GLN A 428 29.38 -17.69 27.21
C GLN A 428 30.69 -18.38 26.82
N SER A 429 31.33 -19.06 27.77
CA SER A 429 32.59 -19.79 27.51
C SER A 429 32.37 -21.16 26.85
N ASP A 430 31.14 -21.67 26.84
CA ASP A 430 30.82 -22.94 26.17
C ASP A 430 30.74 -22.76 24.65
N LYS A 431 31.69 -23.38 23.93
CA LYS A 431 31.77 -23.31 22.48
C LYS A 431 30.67 -24.09 21.76
N GLU A 432 29.93 -24.95 22.46
CA GLU A 432 28.76 -25.62 21.91
C GLU A 432 27.54 -24.70 21.85
N LEU A 433 27.53 -23.57 22.58
CA LEU A 433 26.45 -22.58 22.57
C LEU A 433 26.72 -21.49 21.51
N PHE A 434 27.14 -20.29 21.92
CA PHE A 434 27.18 -19.12 21.04
C PHE A 434 28.14 -19.23 19.85
N TYR A 435 29.26 -19.93 20.00
CA TYR A 435 30.27 -20.09 18.94
C TYR A 435 29.78 -20.92 17.75
N SER A 436 28.79 -21.79 17.97
CA SER A 436 28.29 -22.75 16.97
C SER A 436 26.96 -22.33 16.33
N ILE A 437 26.39 -21.19 16.71
CA ILE A 437 25.19 -20.64 16.05
C ILE A 437 25.53 -20.32 14.58
N GLU A 438 24.69 -20.78 13.67
CA GLU A 438 24.78 -20.53 12.23
C GLU A 438 23.50 -19.83 11.77
N ALA A 439 23.61 -18.59 11.32
CA ALA A 439 22.52 -17.86 10.68
C ALA A 439 22.30 -18.40 9.27
N THR A 440 21.04 -18.61 8.90
CA THR A 440 20.62 -18.96 7.53
C THR A 440 19.47 -18.06 7.11
N ASP A 441 19.40 -17.74 5.82
CA ASP A 441 18.28 -16.99 5.25
C ASP A 441 16.98 -17.82 5.36
N GLN A 442 15.95 -17.21 5.94
CA GLN A 442 14.67 -17.83 6.27
C GLN A 442 13.58 -17.57 5.22
N ARG A 443 13.88 -16.85 4.12
CA ARG A 443 12.91 -16.44 3.10
C ARG A 443 12.50 -17.56 2.13
N SER A 444 12.69 -18.83 2.47
CA SER A 444 12.37 -19.94 1.57
C SER A 444 10.89 -20.02 1.18
N SER A 445 9.99 -19.61 2.07
CA SER A 445 8.56 -19.54 1.78
C SER A 445 8.19 -18.39 0.84
N TRP A 446 9.09 -17.44 0.57
CA TRP A 446 8.85 -16.41 -0.43
C TRP A 446 9.09 -16.92 -1.86
N PHE A 447 9.70 -18.09 -2.03
CA PHE A 447 9.82 -18.79 -3.31
C PHE A 447 8.73 -19.84 -3.48
N ASN A 448 8.55 -20.69 -2.46
CA ASN A 448 7.70 -21.88 -2.53
C ASN A 448 6.44 -21.77 -1.65
N GLY A 449 6.05 -20.56 -1.27
CA GLY A 449 4.83 -20.31 -0.50
C GLY A 449 3.59 -20.29 -1.38
N ALA A 450 2.48 -19.78 -0.84
CA ALA A 450 1.25 -19.58 -1.64
C ALA A 450 1.44 -18.58 -2.79
N THR A 451 2.44 -17.72 -2.70
CA THR A 451 2.82 -16.76 -3.73
C THR A 451 4.35 -16.78 -3.86
N ASP A 452 4.84 -16.89 -5.08
CA ASP A 452 6.25 -16.63 -5.38
C ASP A 452 6.46 -15.11 -5.46
N TYR A 453 7.27 -14.59 -4.54
CA TYR A 453 7.64 -13.18 -4.50
C TYR A 453 9.03 -12.95 -5.11
N SER A 454 9.73 -14.00 -5.53
CA SER A 454 11.10 -13.92 -6.02
C SER A 454 11.17 -13.54 -7.50
N PHE A 455 12.31 -12.98 -7.92
CA PHE A 455 12.62 -12.76 -9.34
C PHE A 455 14.13 -12.80 -9.56
N SER A 456 14.58 -13.21 -10.75
CA SER A 456 16.00 -13.13 -11.14
C SER A 456 16.35 -11.70 -11.55
N ALA A 457 17.32 -11.10 -10.86
CA ALA A 457 17.83 -9.80 -11.25
C ALA A 457 18.53 -9.82 -12.62
N GLU A 458 19.12 -10.95 -13.02
CA GLU A 458 19.74 -11.10 -14.34
C GLU A 458 18.70 -11.07 -15.47
N GLU A 459 17.56 -11.73 -15.29
CA GLU A 459 16.47 -11.76 -16.29
C GLU A 459 15.82 -10.39 -16.48
N GLU A 460 15.76 -9.58 -15.42
CA GLU A 460 15.22 -8.21 -15.44
C GLU A 460 16.25 -7.13 -15.84
N ASP A 461 17.50 -7.51 -16.20
CA ASP A 461 18.62 -6.58 -16.44
C ASP A 461 18.85 -5.60 -15.25
N TYR A 462 18.51 -6.04 -14.03
CA TYR A 462 18.65 -5.27 -12.81
C TYR A 462 20.02 -5.51 -12.18
N SER A 463 20.86 -4.48 -12.13
CA SER A 463 22.25 -4.60 -11.68
C SER A 463 22.55 -3.87 -10.36
N ASP A 464 21.60 -3.12 -9.82
CA ASP A 464 21.77 -2.33 -8.59
C ASP A 464 21.33 -3.12 -7.35
N TYR A 465 22.04 -4.23 -7.10
CA TYR A 465 21.82 -5.07 -5.92
C TYR A 465 23.12 -5.61 -5.34
N TYR A 466 23.05 -6.04 -4.08
CA TYR A 466 24.19 -6.58 -3.37
C TYR A 466 24.57 -7.94 -3.93
N THR A 467 25.79 -8.11 -4.43
CA THR A 467 26.21 -9.32 -5.16
C THR A 467 26.94 -10.34 -4.29
N ALA A 468 27.11 -10.08 -3.00
CA ALA A 468 27.59 -11.08 -2.06
C ALA A 468 26.40 -11.95 -1.60
N GLY A 469 26.60 -13.27 -1.53
CA GLY A 469 25.55 -14.23 -1.14
C GLY A 469 25.33 -15.40 -2.09
N GLY A 470 25.81 -15.30 -3.35
CA GLY A 470 25.86 -16.45 -4.27
C GLY A 470 24.57 -16.75 -5.03
N SER A 471 23.58 -15.84 -4.99
CA SER A 471 22.39 -15.80 -5.84
C SER A 471 22.15 -14.39 -6.37
N ASP A 472 21.45 -14.31 -7.48
CA ASP A 472 20.91 -13.12 -8.15
C ASP A 472 19.40 -12.93 -7.89
N HIS A 473 18.78 -13.78 -7.07
CA HIS A 473 17.34 -13.73 -6.83
C HIS A 473 16.99 -12.71 -5.75
N LEU A 474 16.21 -11.70 -6.14
CA LEU A 474 15.63 -10.67 -5.30
C LEU A 474 14.15 -10.95 -5.07
N PHE A 475 13.46 -10.01 -4.41
CA PHE A 475 12.05 -10.16 -4.04
C PHE A 475 11.24 -8.90 -4.35
N PHE A 476 9.94 -9.09 -4.57
CA PHE A 476 8.94 -8.04 -4.77
C PHE A 476 9.18 -7.25 -6.06
N ARG A 477 9.24 -7.97 -7.18
CA ARG A 477 9.41 -7.41 -8.54
C ARG A 477 8.48 -6.23 -8.80
N ASP A 478 7.22 -6.34 -8.40
CA ASP A 478 6.22 -5.29 -8.68
C ASP A 478 6.50 -3.97 -7.95
N SER A 479 7.11 -4.06 -6.77
CA SER A 479 7.47 -2.88 -5.98
C SER A 479 8.74 -2.20 -6.51
N TYR A 480 9.74 -2.96 -6.96
CA TYR A 480 11.06 -2.40 -7.32
C TYR A 480 11.31 -2.22 -8.82
N ILE A 481 10.81 -3.14 -9.65
CA ILE A 481 11.05 -3.14 -11.08
C ILE A 481 9.85 -2.53 -11.80
N THR A 482 8.65 -3.05 -11.52
CA THR A 482 7.46 -2.69 -12.28
C THR A 482 6.93 -1.30 -11.94
N SER A 483 6.76 -0.98 -10.65
CA SER A 483 6.33 0.37 -10.21
C SER A 483 7.51 1.33 -10.00
N GLY A 484 8.64 0.81 -9.53
CA GLY A 484 9.83 1.61 -9.19
C GLY A 484 9.69 2.45 -7.92
N GLU A 485 8.63 2.27 -7.13
CA GLU A 485 8.40 3.03 -5.89
C GLU A 485 9.12 2.44 -4.67
N GLY A 486 9.44 1.15 -4.74
CA GLY A 486 10.03 0.39 -3.66
C GLY A 486 9.03 0.12 -2.53
N ILE A 487 9.57 -0.22 -1.35
CA ILE A 487 8.79 -0.47 -0.14
C ILE A 487 9.37 0.41 0.97
N ASP A 488 8.50 1.09 1.71
CA ASP A 488 8.93 1.96 2.80
C ASP A 488 9.80 1.22 3.82
N ARG A 489 10.98 1.79 4.10
CA ARG A 489 12.00 1.26 5.01
C ARG A 489 12.49 -0.15 4.68
N TYR A 490 12.50 -0.53 3.42
CA TYR A 490 13.09 -1.77 2.93
C TYR A 490 13.91 -1.42 1.69
N ALA A 491 15.16 -1.90 1.58
CA ALA A 491 16.04 -1.44 0.51
C ALA A 491 15.78 -2.18 -0.83
N GLY A 492 15.37 -3.46 -0.78
CA GLY A 492 15.06 -4.24 -1.99
C GLY A 492 16.30 -4.71 -2.74
N MET A 493 17.46 -4.70 -2.08
CA MET A 493 18.76 -4.92 -2.72
C MET A 493 19.50 -6.14 -2.14
N TYR A 494 18.92 -6.86 -1.19
CA TYR A 494 19.53 -8.04 -0.57
C TYR A 494 19.00 -9.34 -1.19
N PRO A 495 19.78 -10.02 -2.05
CA PRO A 495 19.34 -11.27 -2.66
C PRO A 495 19.24 -12.38 -1.61
N TYR A 496 18.64 -13.50 -2.00
CA TYR A 496 18.66 -14.70 -1.17
C TYR A 496 20.11 -15.14 -0.89
N ASN A 497 20.49 -15.24 0.38
CA ASN A 497 21.86 -15.62 0.74
C ASN A 497 22.03 -17.15 0.71
N GLY A 498 22.32 -17.67 -0.48
CA GLY A 498 22.46 -19.08 -0.74
C GLY A 498 22.45 -19.41 -2.22
N LYS A 499 22.11 -20.66 -2.53
CA LYS A 499 21.92 -21.13 -3.90
C LYS A 499 20.44 -21.36 -4.18
N VAL A 500 20.00 -20.92 -5.36
CA VAL A 500 18.66 -21.11 -5.90
C VAL A 500 18.77 -22.00 -7.14
N GLU A 501 18.02 -23.09 -7.19
CA GLU A 501 17.94 -24.01 -8.32
C GLU A 501 16.45 -24.23 -8.66
N GLU A 502 15.96 -23.67 -9.77
CA GLU A 502 14.60 -23.91 -10.27
C GLU A 502 14.42 -25.38 -10.69
N ARG A 503 13.23 -25.93 -10.46
CA ARG A 503 12.83 -27.30 -10.83
C ARG A 503 11.87 -27.28 -12.02
N GLU A 504 11.67 -28.45 -12.62
CA GLU A 504 10.76 -28.62 -13.77
C GLU A 504 9.29 -28.31 -13.44
N ASP A 505 8.91 -28.30 -12.15
CA ASP A 505 7.56 -28.00 -11.65
C ASP A 505 7.38 -26.52 -11.29
N GLY A 506 8.34 -25.64 -11.61
CA GLY A 506 8.30 -24.21 -11.27
C GLY A 506 8.65 -23.90 -9.81
N THR A 507 8.89 -24.91 -8.96
CA THR A 507 9.33 -24.68 -7.57
C THR A 507 10.86 -24.62 -7.47
N TYR A 508 11.37 -24.08 -6.36
CA TYR A 508 12.81 -23.87 -6.16
C TYR A 508 13.40 -24.83 -5.14
N ARG A 509 14.59 -25.35 -5.43
CA ARG A 509 15.48 -25.95 -4.44
C ARG A 509 16.44 -24.90 -3.91
N LEU A 510 16.27 -24.58 -2.63
CA LEU A 510 17.03 -23.56 -1.94
C LEU A 510 18.08 -24.19 -1.01
N THR A 511 19.30 -23.67 -1.05
CA THR A 511 20.38 -24.04 -0.12
C THR A 511 20.99 -22.78 0.48
N ALA A 512 20.53 -22.40 1.67
CA ALA A 512 21.05 -21.24 2.38
C ALA A 512 22.55 -21.37 2.71
N ASN A 513 23.28 -20.27 2.62
CA ASN A 513 24.60 -20.18 3.21
C ASN A 513 24.48 -20.11 4.74
N LYS A 514 25.50 -20.62 5.41
CA LYS A 514 25.59 -20.64 6.88
C LYS A 514 26.62 -19.61 7.31
N LEU A 515 26.18 -18.60 8.04
CA LEU A 515 27.04 -17.54 8.56
C LEU A 515 27.21 -17.71 10.06
N ARG A 516 28.45 -17.76 10.55
CA ARG A 516 28.70 -17.60 11.99
C ARG A 516 28.60 -16.13 12.36
N ILE A 517 28.59 -15.82 13.65
CA ILE A 517 28.34 -14.45 14.11
C ILE A 517 29.33 -13.43 13.53
N ASP A 518 30.61 -13.76 13.38
CA ASP A 518 31.59 -12.87 12.75
C ASP A 518 31.29 -12.67 11.25
N ASP A 519 31.02 -13.75 10.51
CA ASP A 519 30.66 -13.69 9.09
C ASP A 519 29.35 -12.91 8.88
N PHE A 520 28.42 -13.01 9.83
CA PHE A 520 27.15 -12.29 9.81
C PHE A 520 27.35 -10.79 10.07
N ILE A 521 28.22 -10.42 11.02
CA ILE A 521 28.58 -9.00 11.27
C ILE A 521 29.23 -8.41 10.02
N ASP A 522 30.18 -9.12 9.41
CA ASP A 522 30.86 -8.69 8.18
C ASP A 522 29.85 -8.51 7.02
N GLU A 523 28.93 -9.45 6.84
CA GLU A 523 27.86 -9.36 5.83
C GLU A 523 26.91 -8.18 6.09
N MET A 524 26.48 -8.01 7.35
CA MET A 524 25.60 -6.92 7.76
C MET A 524 26.25 -5.55 7.52
N GLU A 525 27.49 -5.35 7.97
CA GLU A 525 28.23 -4.10 7.79
C GLU A 525 28.48 -3.82 6.30
N SER A 526 28.83 -4.85 5.52
CA SER A 526 29.05 -4.74 4.07
C SER A 526 27.77 -4.39 3.32
N TYR A 527 26.63 -5.01 3.68
CA TYR A 527 25.35 -4.73 3.05
C TYR A 527 24.85 -3.31 3.38
N ILE A 528 24.93 -2.90 4.65
CA ILE A 528 24.63 -1.52 5.05
C ILE A 528 25.52 -0.54 4.26
N GLY A 529 26.82 -0.83 4.15
CA GLY A 529 27.75 0.00 3.39
C GLY A 529 27.40 0.09 1.90
N PHE A 530 26.95 -1.00 1.30
CA PHE A 530 26.46 -1.05 -0.08
C PHE A 530 25.25 -0.12 -0.27
N VAL A 531 24.19 -0.27 0.54
CA VAL A 531 22.95 0.53 0.41
C VAL A 531 23.19 2.01 0.72
N VAL A 532 24.05 2.31 1.71
CA VAL A 532 24.44 3.68 2.03
C VAL A 532 25.32 4.29 0.93
N GLY A 533 26.03 3.47 0.17
CA GLY A 533 26.97 3.89 -0.89
C GLY A 533 28.35 4.29 -0.37
N SER A 534 28.74 3.83 0.83
CA SER A 534 30.07 4.04 1.42
C SER A 534 30.34 3.04 2.54
N ASP A 535 31.61 2.76 2.84
CA ASP A 535 32.03 1.93 3.99
C ASP A 535 31.76 2.68 5.33
N ALA A 536 30.49 2.79 5.70
CA ALA A 536 30.02 3.61 6.82
C ALA A 536 29.80 2.80 8.11
N ALA A 537 29.49 1.50 8.01
CA ALA A 537 29.28 0.64 9.16
C ALA A 537 30.61 0.04 9.62
N SER A 538 30.93 0.17 10.91
CA SER A 538 32.10 -0.50 11.52
C SER A 538 32.00 -0.55 13.04
N GLY A 539 32.75 -1.47 13.67
CA GLY A 539 32.75 -1.62 15.12
C GLY A 539 33.99 -2.32 15.69
N GLY A 540 33.84 -2.89 16.88
CA GLY A 540 34.90 -3.58 17.61
C GLY A 540 34.40 -4.62 18.61
N TYR A 541 35.26 -5.60 18.89
CA TYR A 541 34.98 -6.72 19.79
C TYR A 541 35.23 -6.38 21.26
N TYR A 542 34.52 -7.11 22.13
CA TYR A 542 34.76 -7.06 23.57
C TYR A 542 36.18 -7.50 23.95
N ALA A 543 36.84 -6.76 24.83
CA ALA A 543 38.22 -7.01 25.27
C ALA A 543 38.35 -7.61 26.68
N GLY A 544 37.25 -8.04 27.33
CA GLY A 544 37.30 -8.67 28.67
C GLY A 544 37.48 -7.70 29.84
N ASN A 545 37.56 -6.39 29.59
CA ASN A 545 37.80 -5.35 30.60
C ASN A 545 36.89 -4.12 30.44
N GLY A 546 35.71 -4.31 29.83
CA GLY A 546 34.79 -3.21 29.50
C GLY A 546 35.19 -2.38 28.28
N ARG A 547 36.19 -2.79 27.48
CA ARG A 547 36.58 -2.08 26.23
C ARG A 547 36.13 -2.84 24.98
N TRP A 548 35.93 -2.07 23.90
CA TRP A 548 35.40 -2.51 22.61
C TRP A 548 36.41 -2.26 21.48
N ASP A 549 37.63 -2.78 21.65
CA ASP A 549 38.76 -2.59 20.73
C ASP A 549 39.63 -3.84 20.57
N ALA A 550 39.10 -5.02 20.91
CA ALA A 550 39.82 -6.27 20.73
C ALA A 550 40.01 -6.60 19.24
N ALA A 551 41.14 -7.24 18.92
CA ALA A 551 41.47 -7.63 17.55
C ALA A 551 40.66 -8.85 17.04
N SER A 552 39.94 -9.54 17.93
CA SER A 552 39.14 -10.74 17.64
C SER A 552 38.15 -11.00 18.77
N GLY A 553 37.05 -11.70 18.48
CA GLY A 553 36.05 -12.12 19.48
C GLY A 553 36.51 -13.16 20.51
N ASP A 554 37.74 -13.70 20.42
CA ASP A 554 38.24 -14.73 21.34
C ASP A 554 38.14 -14.35 22.82
N ALA A 555 38.31 -13.06 23.16
CA ALA A 555 38.24 -12.60 24.56
C ALA A 555 36.85 -12.85 25.18
N TYR A 556 35.79 -12.78 24.38
CA TYR A 556 34.43 -13.03 24.81
C TYR A 556 34.22 -14.49 25.27
N TYR A 557 34.81 -15.46 24.59
CA TYR A 557 34.69 -16.88 24.96
C TYR A 557 35.61 -17.30 26.12
N ASN A 558 36.34 -16.36 26.72
CA ASN A 558 37.26 -16.60 27.83
C ASN A 558 36.91 -15.78 29.08
N VAL A 559 35.66 -15.31 29.17
CA VAL A 559 35.15 -14.60 30.35
C VAL A 559 35.10 -15.50 31.59
N THR A 560 35.18 -14.88 32.75
CA THR A 560 35.14 -15.51 34.06
C THR A 560 34.00 -14.95 34.89
N PRO A 561 33.56 -15.62 35.97
CA PRO A 561 32.51 -15.09 36.84
C PRO A 561 32.83 -13.72 37.46
N ALA A 562 34.10 -13.31 37.48
CA ALA A 562 34.49 -11.99 37.99
C ALA A 562 34.18 -10.86 36.99
N ASP A 563 34.07 -11.17 35.70
CA ASP A 563 33.82 -10.19 34.64
C ASP A 563 32.34 -9.76 34.57
N PHE A 564 31.46 -10.50 35.26
CA PHE A 564 30.03 -10.17 35.43
C PHE A 564 29.73 -9.46 36.74
N LEU A 565 30.72 -8.80 37.33
CA LEU A 565 30.53 -8.04 38.56
C LEU A 565 30.96 -6.60 38.35
N ASP A 566 30.05 -5.68 38.67
CA ASP A 566 30.36 -4.26 38.73
C ASP A 566 31.14 -3.89 40.01
N GLU A 567 31.45 -2.61 40.19
CA GLU A 567 32.17 -2.09 41.36
C GLU A 567 31.42 -2.34 42.69
N ASP A 568 30.10 -2.51 42.64
CA ASP A 568 29.22 -2.76 43.78
C ASP A 568 28.96 -4.27 44.04
N ASN A 569 29.54 -5.16 43.22
CA ASN A 569 29.31 -6.61 43.20
C ASN A 569 27.88 -7.01 42.79
N ALA A 570 27.16 -6.16 42.05
CA ALA A 570 25.97 -6.55 41.32
C ALA A 570 26.36 -7.16 39.96
N ILE A 571 25.39 -7.84 39.31
CA ILE A 571 25.64 -8.44 37.99
C ILE A 571 25.85 -7.33 36.96
N ASP A 572 27.01 -7.35 36.30
CA ASP A 572 27.30 -6.50 35.14
C ASP A 572 27.05 -7.26 33.84
N TYR A 573 26.06 -6.81 33.07
CA TYR A 573 25.70 -7.41 31.79
C TYR A 573 26.56 -6.89 30.62
N SER A 574 27.51 -5.97 30.86
CA SER A 574 28.44 -5.48 29.84
C SER A 574 29.28 -6.58 29.19
N ALA A 575 29.65 -7.60 29.97
CA ALA A 575 30.38 -8.76 29.49
C ALA A 575 29.55 -9.68 28.56
N SER A 576 28.21 -9.56 28.55
CA SER A 576 27.34 -10.32 27.65
C SER A 576 27.27 -9.73 26.24
N VAL A 577 27.79 -8.52 26.03
CA VAL A 577 27.88 -7.93 24.70
C VAL A 577 29.14 -8.49 24.01
N TYR A 578 29.03 -8.83 22.73
CA TYR A 578 30.09 -9.43 21.93
C TYR A 578 30.79 -8.40 21.05
N TYR A 579 30.00 -7.52 20.45
CA TYR A 579 30.44 -6.52 19.48
C TYR A 579 29.62 -5.25 19.62
N LYS A 580 30.24 -4.09 19.37
CA LYS A 580 29.56 -2.80 19.24
C LYS A 580 30.10 -2.04 18.04
N GLY A 581 29.21 -1.38 17.31
CA GLY A 581 29.58 -0.55 16.17
C GLY A 581 28.58 0.55 15.92
N SER A 582 28.80 1.30 14.85
CA SER A 582 27.86 2.31 14.38
C SER A 582 27.98 2.55 12.88
N VAL A 583 26.95 3.17 12.32
CA VAL A 583 26.93 3.65 10.94
C VAL A 583 27.26 5.14 10.91
N ALA A 584 28.41 5.48 10.33
CA ALA A 584 28.91 6.84 10.26
C ALA A 584 27.90 7.76 9.55
N GLY A 585 27.61 8.91 10.17
CA GLY A 585 26.72 9.93 9.62
C GLY A 585 25.28 9.87 10.10
N VAL A 586 24.77 8.71 10.55
CA VAL A 586 23.38 8.55 11.01
C VAL A 586 23.06 9.46 12.19
N ALA A 587 23.91 9.48 13.21
CA ALA A 587 23.74 10.33 14.38
C ALA A 587 23.79 11.86 14.09
N ASN A 588 24.23 12.26 12.89
CA ASN A 588 24.25 13.66 12.46
C ASN A 588 22.98 14.07 11.70
N VAL A 589 22.09 13.12 11.37
CA VAL A 589 20.84 13.42 10.68
C VAL A 589 19.84 14.01 11.69
N PRO A 590 19.27 15.21 11.44
CA PRO A 590 18.24 15.76 12.30
C PRO A 590 17.02 14.85 12.39
N ALA A 591 16.36 14.82 13.55
CA ALA A 591 15.11 14.08 13.74
C ALA A 591 14.03 14.45 12.70
N SER A 592 14.01 15.71 12.23
CA SER A 592 13.09 16.20 11.21
C SER A 592 13.29 15.57 9.84
N ASP A 593 14.49 15.09 9.54
CA ASP A 593 14.87 14.63 8.20
C ASP A 593 15.16 13.11 8.19
N TYR A 594 14.97 12.46 9.35
CA TYR A 594 15.44 11.10 9.61
C TYR A 594 14.87 10.05 8.66
N LEU A 595 13.65 10.28 8.16
CA LEU A 595 12.93 9.41 7.22
C LEU A 595 12.97 9.90 5.77
N THR A 596 13.81 10.89 5.45
CA THR A 596 14.03 11.30 4.05
C THR A 596 14.77 10.19 3.31
N LYS A 597 14.21 9.68 2.21
CA LYS A 597 14.71 8.48 1.49
C LYS A 597 16.20 8.54 1.11
N ASP A 598 16.69 9.73 0.78
CA ASP A 598 18.10 9.95 0.41
C ASP A 598 19.07 10.03 1.59
N SER A 599 18.57 10.16 2.82
CA SER A 599 19.39 10.29 4.02
C SER A 599 20.11 8.99 4.37
N VAL A 600 21.29 9.12 5.01
CA VAL A 600 22.04 7.95 5.50
C VAL A 600 21.27 7.17 6.58
N SER A 601 20.45 7.84 7.40
CA SER A 601 19.61 7.20 8.41
C SER A 601 18.56 6.29 7.78
N TYR A 602 17.84 6.78 6.76
CA TYR A 602 16.81 5.99 6.09
C TYR A 602 17.42 4.79 5.36
N LYS A 603 18.52 4.99 4.64
CA LYS A 603 19.23 3.91 3.92
C LYS A 603 19.76 2.82 4.85
N ALA A 604 20.44 3.20 5.93
CA ALA A 604 20.95 2.25 6.91
C ALA A 604 19.83 1.49 7.63
N LEU A 605 18.75 2.18 8.01
CA LEU A 605 17.57 1.57 8.61
C LEU A 605 16.90 0.59 7.65
N SER A 606 16.77 0.95 6.37
CA SER A 606 16.15 0.10 5.34
C SER A 606 16.95 -1.17 5.08
N ALA A 607 18.29 -1.06 5.02
CA ALA A 607 19.18 -2.19 4.87
C ALA A 607 19.09 -3.15 6.08
N PHE A 608 19.13 -2.62 7.31
CA PHE A 608 19.01 -3.45 8.50
C PHE A 608 17.63 -4.13 8.60
N ASN A 609 16.55 -3.40 8.28
CA ASN A 609 15.20 -3.95 8.28
C ASN A 609 15.05 -5.09 7.25
N GLU A 610 15.64 -4.96 6.07
CA GLU A 610 15.67 -6.05 5.08
C GLU A 610 16.41 -7.29 5.60
N LEU A 611 17.54 -7.12 6.30
CA LEU A 611 18.23 -8.24 6.97
C LEU A 611 17.38 -8.86 8.08
N MET A 612 16.55 -8.09 8.79
CA MET A 612 15.58 -8.65 9.74
C MET A 612 14.61 -9.59 9.03
N PHE A 613 14.01 -9.15 7.92
CA PHE A 613 13.15 -10.02 7.12
C PHE A 613 13.88 -11.26 6.61
N ALA A 614 15.19 -11.19 6.33
CA ALA A 614 15.97 -12.36 5.93
C ALA A 614 16.26 -13.34 7.07
N TYR A 615 16.64 -12.85 8.27
CA TYR A 615 17.27 -13.69 9.29
C TYR A 615 16.54 -13.82 10.61
N THR A 616 15.73 -12.84 11.02
CA THR A 616 15.16 -12.85 12.37
C THR A 616 14.16 -13.99 12.54
N THR A 617 14.21 -14.65 13.70
CA THR A 617 13.13 -15.54 14.15
C THR A 617 12.16 -14.86 15.12
N ASP A 618 12.48 -13.64 15.56
CA ASP A 618 11.59 -12.79 16.34
C ASP A 618 10.73 -11.92 15.40
N THR A 619 9.52 -12.40 15.12
CA THR A 619 8.62 -11.74 14.16
C THR A 619 7.87 -10.54 14.73
N ALA A 620 7.89 -10.32 16.05
CA ALA A 620 7.14 -9.24 16.68
C ALA A 620 7.71 -7.85 16.38
N CYS A 621 8.98 -7.76 15.95
CA CYS A 621 9.61 -6.51 15.52
C CYS A 621 9.37 -6.19 14.03
N LEU A 622 8.88 -7.15 13.23
CA LEU A 622 8.64 -6.93 11.80
C LEU A 622 7.47 -5.96 11.58
N ASN A 623 7.56 -5.13 10.54
CA ASN A 623 6.55 -4.12 10.18
C ASN A 623 6.28 -3.04 11.24
N THR A 624 7.14 -2.96 12.27
CA THR A 624 7.07 -1.88 13.26
C THR A 624 7.68 -0.59 12.70
N TYR A 625 7.16 0.56 13.17
CA TYR A 625 7.54 1.87 12.63
C TYR A 625 9.04 2.18 12.84
N PHE A 626 9.51 2.11 14.08
CA PHE A 626 10.92 2.21 14.42
C PHE A 626 11.47 0.99 15.16
N GLY A 627 10.66 0.00 15.52
CA GLY A 627 11.13 -1.15 16.30
C GLY A 627 10.54 -1.18 17.70
N TYR A 628 11.19 -1.94 18.57
CA TYR A 628 10.83 -1.98 19.99
C TYR A 628 11.15 -0.66 20.66
N SER A 629 10.20 -0.12 21.42
CA SER A 629 10.44 1.00 22.32
C SER A 629 11.29 0.53 23.51
N ILE A 630 12.32 1.31 23.83
CA ILE A 630 13.25 1.02 24.93
C ILE A 630 13.21 2.19 25.92
N ASP A 631 12.96 1.87 27.18
CA ASP A 631 12.97 2.84 28.28
C ASP A 631 14.40 3.36 28.54
N SER A 632 14.47 4.49 29.22
CA SER A 632 15.71 5.06 29.73
C SER A 632 16.47 4.11 30.66
N ILE A 633 17.80 4.23 30.65
CA ILE A 633 18.73 3.35 31.40
C ILE A 633 18.49 3.32 32.91
N GLU A 634 17.76 4.29 33.45
CA GLU A 634 17.37 4.35 34.86
C GLU A 634 16.15 3.49 35.22
N THR A 635 15.47 2.91 34.22
CA THR A 635 14.24 2.13 34.39
C THR A 635 14.47 0.66 34.00
N ALA A 636 14.15 -0.25 34.91
CA ALA A 636 14.09 -1.68 34.59
C ALA A 636 12.73 -2.04 33.97
N THR A 637 12.76 -2.90 32.96
CA THR A 637 11.61 -3.31 32.14
C THR A 637 11.40 -4.83 32.22
N SER A 638 10.52 -5.36 31.36
CA SER A 638 10.27 -6.80 31.25
C SER A 638 11.16 -7.52 30.24
N TYR A 639 12.04 -6.81 29.55
CA TYR A 639 12.99 -7.43 28.61
C TYR A 639 14.01 -8.31 29.37
N VAL A 640 14.68 -9.20 28.62
CA VAL A 640 15.81 -9.97 29.16
C VAL A 640 16.93 -9.00 29.51
N ALA A 641 17.51 -9.15 30.71
CA ALA A 641 18.40 -8.15 31.29
C ALA A 641 19.64 -7.85 30.43
N GLU A 642 20.21 -8.85 29.74
CA GLU A 642 21.32 -8.65 28.81
C GLU A 642 20.91 -7.80 27.59
N PHE A 643 19.74 -8.09 27.01
CA PHE A 643 19.20 -7.33 25.87
C PHE A 643 18.87 -5.90 26.28
N GLU A 644 18.17 -5.74 27.41
CA GLU A 644 17.82 -4.44 27.98
C GLU A 644 19.07 -3.59 28.20
N TYR A 645 20.07 -4.14 28.89
CA TYR A 645 21.34 -3.45 29.12
C TYR A 645 21.99 -2.99 27.81
N ALA A 646 22.11 -3.91 26.84
CA ALA A 646 22.77 -3.61 25.58
C ALA A 646 22.04 -2.50 24.81
N ALA A 647 20.71 -2.58 24.72
CA ALA A 647 19.88 -1.59 24.04
C ALA A 647 19.95 -0.22 24.73
N GLN A 648 19.77 -0.17 26.06
CA GLN A 648 19.83 1.07 26.84
C GLN A 648 21.21 1.73 26.75
N ASP A 649 22.28 0.94 26.80
CA ASP A 649 23.64 1.45 26.67
C ASP A 649 23.91 2.06 25.30
N ILE A 650 23.59 1.36 24.20
CA ILE A 650 23.86 1.90 22.86
C ILE A 650 22.93 3.06 22.49
N ILE A 651 21.71 3.12 23.02
CA ILE A 651 20.83 4.29 22.88
C ILE A 651 21.45 5.50 23.59
N THR A 652 21.88 5.32 24.84
CA THR A 652 22.38 6.41 25.70
C THR A 652 23.76 6.89 25.28
N ASN A 653 24.68 5.96 25.00
CA ASN A 653 26.10 6.24 24.79
C ASN A 653 26.51 6.22 23.31
N GLY A 654 25.74 5.56 22.44
CA GLY A 654 26.01 5.47 21.00
C GLY A 654 25.13 6.39 20.14
N GLY A 655 23.84 6.49 20.47
CA GLY A 655 22.85 7.23 19.69
C GLY A 655 22.36 6.48 18.44
N ALA A 656 21.55 7.14 17.63
CA ALA A 656 20.96 6.58 16.41
C ALA A 656 22.03 6.07 15.42
N GLY A 657 21.76 4.90 14.82
CA GLY A 657 22.69 4.21 13.93
C GLY A 657 23.76 3.37 14.63
N SER A 658 23.78 3.34 15.97
CA SER A 658 24.61 2.42 16.73
C SER A 658 24.02 1.02 16.74
N TYR A 659 24.85 0.00 16.86
CA TYR A 659 24.41 -1.38 16.99
C TYR A 659 25.29 -2.19 17.94
N ALA A 660 24.72 -3.26 18.49
CA ALA A 660 25.41 -4.21 19.34
C ALA A 660 24.99 -5.64 19.04
N VAL A 661 25.91 -6.57 19.27
CA VAL A 661 25.62 -8.00 19.30
C VAL A 661 25.67 -8.45 20.75
N VAL A 662 24.59 -9.03 21.27
CA VAL A 662 24.49 -9.44 22.68
C VAL A 662 23.97 -10.86 22.80
N ALA A 663 24.52 -11.59 23.76
CA ALA A 663 24.13 -12.94 24.09
C ALA A 663 23.03 -12.98 25.16
N THR A 664 21.97 -13.72 24.87
CA THR A 664 20.89 -14.02 25.82
C THR A 664 20.67 -15.53 25.90
N ASP A 665 19.73 -15.96 26.73
CA ASP A 665 19.27 -17.36 26.75
C ASP A 665 18.54 -17.79 25.46
N TYR A 666 18.21 -16.85 24.57
CA TYR A 666 17.56 -17.15 23.30
C TYR A 666 18.55 -17.32 22.16
N GLY A 667 19.79 -16.83 22.30
CA GLY A 667 20.83 -16.87 21.27
C GLY A 667 21.50 -15.51 21.09
N TRP A 668 21.89 -15.20 19.86
CA TRP A 668 22.45 -13.88 19.52
C TRP A 668 21.33 -12.91 19.16
N HIS A 669 21.34 -11.74 19.81
CA HIS A 669 20.57 -10.59 19.40
C HIS A 669 21.50 -9.58 18.74
N ILE A 670 21.16 -9.17 17.53
CA ILE A 670 21.80 -8.04 16.85
C ILE A 670 20.82 -6.87 16.91
N ILE A 671 21.19 -5.86 17.68
CA ILE A 671 20.37 -4.72 18.04
C ILE A 671 20.87 -3.51 17.24
N TYR A 672 19.99 -2.83 16.51
CA TYR A 672 20.29 -1.58 15.80
C TYR A 672 19.40 -0.46 16.32
N VAL A 673 20.00 0.66 16.74
CA VAL A 673 19.27 1.84 17.21
C VAL A 673 18.71 2.60 16.01
N SER A 674 17.41 2.48 15.83
CA SER A 674 16.70 3.07 14.70
C SER A 674 16.33 4.53 14.92
N PHE A 675 16.10 4.99 16.16
CA PHE A 675 15.78 6.38 16.47
C PHE A 675 15.99 6.67 17.97
N VAL A 676 16.30 7.92 18.35
CA VAL A 676 16.58 8.32 19.74
C VAL A 676 15.88 9.63 20.11
N TYR A 677 15.34 9.68 21.33
CA TYR A 677 14.86 10.90 22.00
C TYR A 677 15.81 11.26 23.15
N THR A 678 16.37 12.47 23.13
CA THR A 678 17.37 12.93 24.11
C THR A 678 16.82 13.84 25.21
N GLY A 679 15.49 13.91 25.35
CA GLY A 679 14.82 14.82 26.27
C GLY A 679 14.59 16.21 25.68
N GLY A 680 13.47 16.84 26.05
CA GLY A 680 13.06 18.13 25.48
C GLY A 680 12.27 17.98 24.19
N THR A 681 12.24 19.04 23.38
CA THR A 681 11.58 19.03 22.06
C THR A 681 12.31 18.09 21.10
N THR A 682 11.55 17.23 20.41
CA THR A 682 12.11 16.23 19.47
C THR A 682 12.62 16.87 18.18
N TYR A 683 11.84 17.78 17.61
CA TYR A 683 12.09 18.37 16.30
C TYR A 683 12.56 19.81 16.46
N ASP A 684 13.87 20.03 16.31
CA ASP A 684 14.46 21.37 16.38
C ASP A 684 13.82 22.30 15.33
N GLY A 685 13.33 23.46 15.77
CA GLY A 685 12.62 24.41 14.90
C GLY A 685 11.12 24.12 14.71
N GLY A 686 10.65 22.92 15.09
CA GLY A 686 9.23 22.55 15.06
C GLY A 686 8.70 22.23 13.65
N PHE A 687 7.40 22.44 13.45
CA PHE A 687 6.76 22.28 12.15
C PHE A 687 7.14 23.44 11.21
N ASP A 688 7.54 23.11 9.99
CA ASP A 688 7.87 24.07 8.92
C ASP A 688 6.95 23.84 7.70
N TYR A 689 6.05 24.79 7.46
CA TYR A 689 5.07 24.70 6.37
C TYR A 689 5.71 24.69 4.96
N ALA A 690 6.92 25.24 4.80
CA ALA A 690 7.62 25.20 3.52
C ALA A 690 8.09 23.78 3.15
N LEU A 691 8.25 22.90 4.13
CA LEU A 691 8.67 21.51 3.96
C LEU A 691 7.49 20.54 3.81
N ARG A 692 6.24 21.01 3.84
CA ARG A 692 5.03 20.17 3.84
C ARG A 692 4.86 19.27 2.61
N THR A 693 5.56 19.57 1.51
CA THR A 693 5.57 18.78 0.26
C THR A 693 6.87 18.01 0.05
N GLN A 694 7.80 18.05 1.01
CA GLN A 694 9.06 17.32 0.94
C GLN A 694 8.92 15.98 1.68
N GLU A 695 8.62 14.93 0.92
CA GLU A 695 8.40 13.57 1.43
C GLU A 695 9.53 13.09 2.36
N GLY A 696 9.16 12.39 3.43
CA GLY A 696 10.10 11.87 4.43
C GLY A 696 10.49 12.85 5.55
N THR A 697 10.19 14.14 5.41
CA THR A 697 10.38 15.10 6.50
C THR A 697 9.28 15.01 7.55
N PHE A 698 9.59 15.37 8.81
CA PHE A 698 8.60 15.48 9.88
C PHE A 698 7.45 16.41 9.48
N SER A 699 7.75 17.56 8.89
CA SER A 699 6.73 18.54 8.48
C SER A 699 5.80 17.98 7.41
N TYR A 700 6.32 17.19 6.45
CA TYR A 700 5.48 16.46 5.50
C TYR A 700 4.55 15.48 6.21
N TYR A 701 5.05 14.59 7.07
CA TYR A 701 4.20 13.62 7.77
C TYR A 701 3.18 14.29 8.69
N TYR A 702 3.59 15.33 9.43
CA TYR A 702 2.69 16.11 10.29
C TYR A 702 1.57 16.74 9.48
N TYR A 703 1.91 17.37 8.35
CA TYR A 703 0.94 17.96 7.44
C TYR A 703 -0.02 16.91 6.87
N GLN A 704 0.49 15.78 6.38
CA GLN A 704 -0.33 14.69 5.81
C GLN A 704 -1.24 14.02 6.85
N ALA A 705 -0.83 14.00 8.12
CA ALA A 705 -1.68 13.57 9.23
C ALA A 705 -2.85 14.54 9.42
N LYS A 706 -2.57 15.85 9.52
CA LYS A 706 -3.60 16.90 9.70
C LYS A 706 -4.53 17.04 8.51
N LYS A 707 -3.99 17.01 7.29
CA LYS A 707 -4.76 16.98 6.05
C LYS A 707 -5.69 15.77 6.02
N GLY A 708 -5.17 14.60 6.39
CA GLY A 708 -5.94 13.37 6.48
C GLY A 708 -7.09 13.40 7.50
N GLU A 709 -6.94 14.13 8.61
CA GLU A 709 -7.99 14.30 9.63
C GLU A 709 -9.18 15.12 9.13
N VAL A 710 -8.96 16.09 8.24
CA VAL A 710 -9.99 17.08 7.86
C VAL A 710 -10.52 16.92 6.44
N VAL A 711 -9.68 16.50 5.48
CA VAL A 711 -10.06 16.44 4.05
C VAL A 711 -11.07 15.34 3.78
N SER A 712 -10.91 14.16 4.40
CA SER A 712 -11.79 13.02 4.13
C SER A 712 -13.25 13.30 4.52
N ASP A 713 -13.45 13.88 5.71
CA ASP A 713 -14.78 14.24 6.20
C ASP A 713 -15.35 15.39 5.36
N TYR A 714 -14.53 16.40 5.03
CA TYR A 714 -14.94 17.52 4.20
C TYR A 714 -15.43 17.10 2.81
N VAL A 715 -14.70 16.23 2.11
CA VAL A 715 -15.09 15.78 0.75
C VAL A 715 -16.40 15.01 0.82
N SER A 716 -16.54 14.10 1.78
CA SER A 716 -17.77 13.33 1.98
C SER A 716 -18.97 14.24 2.27
N ASP A 717 -18.79 15.25 3.13
CA ASP A 717 -19.83 16.22 3.48
C ASP A 717 -20.22 17.08 2.28
N ARG A 718 -19.25 17.62 1.54
CA ARG A 718 -19.49 18.43 0.34
C ARG A 718 -20.19 17.65 -0.77
N GLN A 719 -19.80 16.39 -1.00
CA GLN A 719 -20.48 15.52 -1.95
C GLN A 719 -21.91 15.22 -1.51
N SER A 720 -22.13 14.92 -0.23
CA SER A 720 -23.48 14.67 0.30
C SER A 720 -24.38 15.91 0.19
N GLU A 721 -23.84 17.10 0.49
CA GLU A 721 -24.53 18.38 0.30
C GLU A 721 -24.86 18.63 -1.17
N LEU A 722 -23.91 18.38 -2.09
CA LEU A 722 -24.11 18.49 -3.54
C LEU A 722 -25.27 17.60 -3.99
N LEU A 723 -25.21 16.30 -3.64
CA LEU A 723 -26.23 15.32 -4.00
C LEU A 723 -27.61 15.72 -3.46
N THR A 724 -27.68 16.11 -2.18
CA THR A 724 -28.94 16.55 -1.56
C THR A 724 -29.55 17.78 -2.26
N MET A 725 -28.72 18.69 -2.77
CA MET A 725 -29.19 19.87 -3.50
C MET A 725 -29.66 19.53 -4.91
N LEU A 726 -28.98 18.59 -5.57
CA LEU A 726 -29.26 18.21 -6.95
C LEU A 726 -30.34 17.13 -7.07
N GLU A 727 -30.64 16.36 -6.02
CA GLU A 727 -31.69 15.34 -6.02
C GLU A 727 -33.09 15.99 -5.92
N THR A 728 -33.47 16.73 -6.97
CA THR A 728 -34.80 17.32 -7.12
C THR A 728 -35.68 16.47 -8.04
N GLU A 729 -37.01 16.59 -7.90
CA GLU A 729 -37.97 15.90 -8.78
C GLU A 729 -37.80 16.28 -10.27
N GLY A 730 -37.10 17.39 -10.57
CA GLY A 730 -36.76 17.79 -11.93
C GLY A 730 -35.47 17.16 -12.45
N ALA A 731 -34.48 16.96 -11.58
CA ALA A 731 -33.14 16.50 -11.94
C ALA A 731 -32.96 14.98 -11.87
N VAL A 732 -33.70 14.30 -10.98
CA VAL A 732 -33.70 12.83 -10.88
C VAL A 732 -35.13 12.31 -10.92
N VAL A 733 -35.44 11.50 -11.92
CA VAL A 733 -36.76 10.87 -12.07
C VAL A 733 -36.61 9.36 -11.96
N LYS A 734 -37.03 8.79 -10.82
CA LYS A 734 -37.06 7.33 -10.60
C LYS A 734 -38.40 6.75 -11.06
N HIS A 735 -38.35 5.64 -11.79
CA HIS A 735 -39.52 4.94 -12.30
C HIS A 735 -39.77 3.63 -11.52
N GLU A 736 -40.18 3.74 -10.26
CA GLU A 736 -40.40 2.60 -9.34
C GLU A 736 -41.18 1.44 -9.96
N ASP A 737 -42.24 1.72 -10.73
CA ASP A 737 -43.07 0.72 -11.39
C ASP A 737 -42.27 -0.22 -12.33
N ARG A 738 -41.10 0.21 -12.83
CA ARG A 738 -40.25 -0.51 -13.79
C ARG A 738 -39.26 -1.46 -13.12
N TYR A 739 -39.01 -1.31 -11.82
CA TYR A 739 -38.12 -2.18 -11.04
C TYR A 739 -38.74 -2.70 -9.73
N ALA A 740 -40.05 -2.49 -9.53
CA ALA A 740 -40.78 -2.95 -8.36
C ALA A 740 -40.72 -4.47 -8.13
N ASP A 741 -40.52 -5.25 -9.19
CA ASP A 741 -40.29 -6.69 -9.13
C ASP A 741 -38.97 -7.05 -8.42
N LEU A 742 -37.92 -6.24 -8.58
CA LEU A 742 -36.65 -6.41 -7.87
C LEU A 742 -36.81 -6.09 -6.38
N LEU A 743 -37.56 -5.04 -6.05
CA LEU A 743 -37.90 -4.70 -4.65
C LEU A 743 -38.74 -5.80 -3.99
N ALA A 744 -39.58 -6.50 -4.76
CA ALA A 744 -40.45 -7.55 -4.28
C ALA A 744 -39.76 -8.90 -4.02
N LEU A 745 -38.48 -9.07 -4.37
CA LEU A 745 -37.71 -10.32 -4.20
C LEU A 745 -37.68 -10.81 -2.73
N ALA A 746 -37.91 -9.93 -1.76
CA ALA A 746 -38.01 -10.26 -0.34
C ALA A 746 -39.27 -11.10 0.04
N SER A 747 -40.26 -11.24 -0.85
CA SER A 747 -41.56 -11.87 -0.52
C SER A 747 -41.70 -13.34 -0.98
N ALA A 748 -40.75 -13.88 -1.74
CA ALA A 748 -40.87 -15.18 -2.41
C ALA A 748 -40.14 -16.36 -1.72
N GLN A 749 -39.38 -16.12 -0.65
CA GLN A 749 -38.83 -17.17 0.21
C GLN A 749 -39.61 -17.26 1.52
N GLY A 750 -40.81 -17.84 1.43
CA GLY A 750 -41.62 -18.30 2.57
C GLY A 750 -41.82 -19.80 2.52
#